data_AF-A0A2E8TR15-F1
#
_entry.id   AF-A0A2E8TR15-F1
#
_cell.length_a   1.000
_cell.length_b   1.000
_cell.length_c   1.000
_cell.angle_alpha   90.00
_cell.angle_beta   90.00
_cell.angle_gamma   90.00
#
_symmetry.space_group_name_H-M   'P 1'
#
loop_
_entity.id
_entity.type
_entity.pdbx_description
1 polymer ?
#
loop_
_entity_poly.entity_id
_entity_poly.type
_entity_poly.pdbx_seq_one_letter_code
_entity_poly.pdbx_strand_id
1 'polypeptide(L)'
;MLLWLMNPFTVKEEDVIGPEPEYTYTENDWQKGSGEYDDPFVLKPVKGVKKGSFAQSHELIKVTNITPRLKCDFTDMSAEENGSRFSMRPIKSSSQGEIEFRLNFRDDGDTPATTDYTGLIRLGKATVYFQWEVEVEIIKDTPEEELAKKKAKRIEREAKKKAAEIEKETADKAAIAEIEAKKKAAEMERKVKSRIERIEEDAEKRAANAELKALEAEKRAAEMEKEASKRAAEIESQARREEEERLEQEEKEAKLAAEEEARREAEEAAEREREAEEEAAELRAMLRKKAEERKAEEEAQKAEEEAAKREAEEEAKRIEIEAEEEAAKKEREAREEASRLEKEFARQSAEREREAQMKAMEAKEKLRKRAAERRREKERDEVESDYSRKRASERIAVMQNELEERKARLDDLDDDARKKEIALLRVSEKSSEIDFGVIGFATEKERDDLQQISGIGEFIEEKLNALGIFTFLQISRMSSELEDQINDAIEFFPGRIKRDEWVKQASKLTRSESGGRVRENGAGGERPVENDSELLRKAQEEMKRKEIEEGRELEMAKRRERAQELLKSVPKDSRSRKRDDEGSWLDFGVIGYGSEEDTDDLKGIDGIGRFVEEKLNAIGIYKISQIARMTPEIANRVNDEIGLGPGRIERDEWVLQAKKMIR
;
A
#
# COMPACT_ATOMS: atom_id res chain seq x y z
N MET A 1 73.33 41.96 -45.95
CA MET A 1 71.92 41.74 -45.57
C MET A 1 71.87 40.66 -44.52
N LEU A 2 71.66 41.04 -43.25
CA LEU A 2 71.34 40.11 -42.16
C LEU A 2 70.43 40.92 -41.23
N LEU A 3 69.14 40.87 -41.52
CA LEU A 3 68.11 41.42 -40.65
C LEU A 3 67.91 40.42 -39.49
N TRP A 4 68.23 40.87 -38.29
CA TRP A 4 67.84 40.23 -37.04
C TRP A 4 66.30 40.16 -36.97
N LEU A 5 65.74 38.95 -36.97
CA LEU A 5 64.36 38.70 -36.57
C LEU A 5 64.30 38.79 -35.02
N MET A 6 64.16 40.00 -34.49
CA MET A 6 63.63 40.19 -33.14
C MET A 6 62.15 39.80 -33.19
N ASN A 7 61.78 38.73 -32.47
CA ASN A 7 60.38 38.36 -32.27
C ASN A 7 59.74 39.37 -31.29
N PRO A 8 58.82 40.26 -31.72
CA PRO A 8 58.39 41.41 -30.91
C PRO A 8 57.31 41.07 -29.86
N PHE A 9 57.09 39.79 -29.57
CA PHE A 9 55.98 39.29 -28.73
C PHE A 9 56.41 38.48 -27.51
N THR A 10 57.63 38.67 -26.98
CA THR A 10 57.97 38.16 -25.65
C THR A 10 57.33 39.04 -24.59
N VAL A 11 56.13 38.67 -24.13
CA VAL A 11 55.52 39.24 -22.93
C VAL A 11 56.44 38.92 -21.76
N LYS A 12 56.93 39.93 -21.05
CA LYS A 12 57.73 39.73 -19.84
C LYS A 12 56.81 39.15 -18.76
N GLU A 13 57.28 38.21 -17.95
CA GLU A 13 56.45 37.61 -16.87
C GLU A 13 55.92 38.66 -15.88
N GLU A 14 56.56 39.82 -15.80
CA GLU A 14 56.19 40.98 -14.98
C GLU A 14 54.93 41.73 -15.50
N ASP A 15 54.57 41.56 -16.77
CA ASP A 15 53.38 42.20 -17.39
C ASP A 15 52.13 41.30 -17.34
N VAL A 16 52.24 40.10 -16.76
CA VAL A 16 51.15 39.13 -16.67
C VAL A 16 50.33 39.40 -15.41
N ILE A 17 49.21 40.09 -15.58
CA ILE A 17 48.20 40.26 -14.52
C ILE A 17 47.53 38.91 -14.25
N GLY A 18 47.69 38.43 -13.02
CA GLY A 18 47.09 37.20 -12.51
C GLY A 18 45.69 37.43 -11.93
N PRO A 19 45.00 36.37 -11.49
CA PRO A 19 43.77 36.52 -10.71
C PRO A 19 44.08 37.29 -9.43
N GLU A 20 43.33 38.28 -8.99
CA GLU A 20 43.55 38.98 -7.71
C GLU A 20 42.25 39.04 -6.90
N PRO A 21 42.32 39.19 -5.56
CA PRO A 21 41.13 39.17 -4.71
C PRO A 21 40.15 40.29 -5.08
N GLU A 22 40.65 41.48 -5.42
CA GLU A 22 39.83 42.64 -5.82
C GLU A 22 38.99 42.39 -7.09
N TYR A 23 39.41 41.47 -7.95
CA TYR A 23 38.74 41.13 -9.21
C TYR A 23 37.98 39.80 -9.16
N THR A 24 37.81 39.23 -7.96
CA THR A 24 37.14 37.96 -7.72
C THR A 24 35.77 38.17 -7.09
N TYR A 25 34.73 37.66 -7.74
CA TYR A 25 33.34 37.81 -7.33
C TYR A 25 32.62 36.46 -7.37
N THR A 26 31.50 36.35 -6.66
CA THR A 26 30.63 35.15 -6.65
C THR A 26 29.17 35.54 -6.77
N GLU A 27 28.35 34.68 -7.38
CA GLU A 27 26.91 34.90 -7.49
C GLU A 27 26.14 34.66 -6.17
N ASN A 28 26.68 33.84 -5.27
CA ASN A 28 25.96 33.33 -4.09
C ASN A 28 26.41 33.92 -2.74
N ASP A 29 27.19 35.00 -2.80
CA ASP A 29 27.92 35.68 -1.72
C ASP A 29 28.84 34.75 -0.90
N TRP A 30 30.01 35.27 -0.52
CA TRP A 30 30.95 34.54 0.33
C TRP A 30 30.40 34.42 1.76
N GLN A 31 30.74 33.33 2.46
CA GLN A 31 30.38 33.25 3.87
C GLN A 31 31.21 34.24 4.69
N LYS A 32 32.54 34.28 4.45
CA LYS A 32 33.55 35.20 5.03
C LYS A 32 34.79 35.27 4.13
N GLY A 33 35.69 36.23 4.38
CA GLY A 33 37.01 36.31 3.77
C GLY A 33 37.20 37.44 2.76
N SER A 34 38.42 37.96 2.65
CA SER A 34 38.87 38.93 1.66
C SER A 34 39.52 38.29 0.42
N GLY A 35 39.87 37.00 0.51
CA GLY A 35 40.56 36.25 -0.55
C GLY A 35 42.08 36.25 -0.44
N GLU A 36 42.63 36.86 0.61
CA GLU A 36 44.05 36.84 0.95
C GLU A 36 44.45 35.50 1.61
N TYR A 37 45.75 35.24 1.74
CA TYR A 37 46.24 34.01 2.38
C TYR A 37 45.80 33.88 3.84
N ASP A 38 45.89 34.99 4.59
CA ASP A 38 45.52 35.04 6.01
C ASP A 38 44.01 35.18 6.23
N ASP A 39 43.25 35.54 5.19
CA ASP A 39 41.78 35.69 5.21
C ASP A 39 41.13 35.17 3.90
N PRO A 40 41.18 33.84 3.65
CA PRO A 40 40.72 33.25 2.40
C PRO A 40 39.20 33.35 2.24
N PHE A 41 38.72 33.33 1.00
CA PHE A 41 37.27 33.28 0.73
C PHE A 41 36.68 31.95 1.20
N VAL A 42 35.83 32.00 2.22
CA VAL A 42 35.15 30.84 2.81
C VAL A 42 33.84 30.54 2.05
N LEU A 43 33.78 29.36 1.45
CA LEU A 43 32.62 28.83 0.73
C LEU A 43 31.64 28.12 1.66
N LYS A 44 30.37 28.01 1.24
CA LYS A 44 29.37 27.25 2.01
C LYS A 44 29.74 25.76 2.06
N PRO A 45 29.72 25.13 3.24
CA PRO A 45 30.07 23.73 3.38
C PRO A 45 29.04 22.82 2.70
N VAL A 46 29.51 21.70 2.14
CA VAL A 46 28.64 20.66 1.57
C VAL A 46 28.61 19.45 2.49
N LYS A 47 27.41 19.06 2.94
CA LYS A 47 27.20 17.94 3.86
C LYS A 47 26.49 16.76 3.21
N GLY A 48 26.75 15.55 3.71
CA GLY A 48 26.11 14.32 3.25
C GLY A 48 26.66 13.77 1.93
N VAL A 49 27.92 14.06 1.61
CA VAL A 49 28.58 13.47 0.42
C VAL A 49 28.85 11.99 0.71
N LYS A 50 28.42 11.11 -0.18
CA LYS A 50 28.66 9.67 -0.03
C LYS A 50 30.13 9.34 -0.30
N LYS A 51 30.67 8.34 0.40
CA LYS A 51 31.98 7.76 0.11
C LYS A 51 32.12 7.42 -1.38
N GLY A 52 33.25 7.80 -1.99
CA GLY A 52 33.51 7.57 -3.42
C GLY A 52 32.75 8.50 -4.38
N SER A 53 32.03 9.50 -3.86
CA SER A 53 31.30 10.48 -4.66
C SER A 53 32.13 11.74 -4.89
N PHE A 54 31.66 12.58 -5.81
CA PHE A 54 32.16 13.93 -6.01
C PHE A 54 31.17 14.96 -5.45
N ALA A 55 31.68 16.14 -5.12
CA ALA A 55 30.89 17.31 -4.75
C ALA A 55 31.42 18.55 -5.45
N GLN A 56 30.57 19.55 -5.63
CA GLN A 56 30.93 20.85 -6.19
C GLN A 56 30.49 21.97 -5.24
N SER A 57 31.21 23.09 -5.23
CA SER A 57 30.80 24.26 -4.47
C SER A 57 29.45 24.80 -4.96
N HIS A 58 28.70 25.43 -4.06
CA HIS A 58 27.43 26.07 -4.41
C HIS A 58 27.66 27.39 -5.16
N GLU A 59 28.76 28.06 -4.85
CA GLU A 59 29.21 29.33 -5.39
C GLU A 59 29.81 29.13 -6.79
N LEU A 60 29.32 29.93 -7.75
CA LEU A 60 29.96 30.11 -9.04
C LEU A 60 30.92 31.30 -8.93
N ILE A 61 32.20 31.03 -9.02
CA ILE A 61 33.27 32.01 -8.80
C ILE A 61 33.69 32.58 -10.15
N LYS A 62 33.64 33.91 -10.26
CA LYS A 62 34.04 34.66 -11.44
C LYS A 62 35.23 35.54 -11.12
N VAL A 63 36.33 35.40 -11.86
CA VAL A 63 37.49 36.27 -11.75
C VAL A 63 37.69 37.02 -13.06
N THR A 64 37.82 38.34 -12.96
CA THR A 64 37.92 39.26 -14.09
C THR A 64 39.27 39.97 -14.11
N ASN A 65 39.54 40.76 -15.16
CA ASN A 65 40.76 41.56 -15.29
C ASN A 65 42.08 40.76 -15.29
N ILE A 66 42.04 39.51 -15.74
CA ILE A 66 43.22 38.64 -15.89
C ILE A 66 43.80 38.81 -17.30
N THR A 67 45.09 38.57 -17.47
CA THR A 67 45.71 38.49 -18.81
C THR A 67 44.95 37.49 -19.71
N PRO A 68 44.51 37.88 -20.93
CA PRO A 68 43.79 36.98 -21.83
C PRO A 68 44.60 35.73 -22.21
N ARG A 69 43.93 34.57 -22.27
CA ARG A 69 44.52 33.24 -22.51
C ARG A 69 45.55 32.77 -21.47
N LEU A 70 45.68 33.46 -20.33
CA LEU A 70 46.50 33.01 -19.21
C LEU A 70 45.97 31.68 -18.68
N LYS A 71 46.87 30.74 -18.42
CA LYS A 71 46.55 29.47 -17.79
C LYS A 71 46.66 29.64 -16.27
N CYS A 72 45.53 29.53 -15.58
CA CYS A 72 45.45 29.58 -14.12
C CYS A 72 45.44 28.15 -13.57
N ASP A 73 46.44 27.83 -12.75
CA ASP A 73 46.53 26.56 -12.05
C ASP A 73 45.84 26.65 -10.67
N PHE A 74 45.35 25.51 -10.17
CA PHE A 74 44.76 25.36 -8.85
C PHE A 74 45.70 24.51 -8.00
N THR A 75 46.07 25.00 -6.82
CA THR A 75 46.93 24.28 -5.87
C THR A 75 46.20 24.10 -4.56
N ASP A 76 46.03 22.87 -4.11
CA ASP A 76 45.53 22.57 -2.78
C ASP A 76 46.69 22.62 -1.78
N MET A 77 46.66 23.59 -0.87
CA MET A 77 47.67 23.78 0.17
C MET A 77 47.48 22.82 1.35
N SER A 78 46.30 22.21 1.49
CA SER A 78 45.96 21.24 2.54
C SER A 78 46.00 19.80 2.03
N ALA A 79 46.66 19.57 0.89
CA ALA A 79 46.69 18.27 0.20
C ALA A 79 47.18 17.10 1.06
N GLU A 80 48.05 17.36 2.05
CA GLU A 80 48.56 16.35 2.99
C GLU A 80 47.50 15.93 4.02
N GLU A 81 46.72 16.90 4.54
CA GLU A 81 45.67 16.66 5.55
C GLU A 81 44.40 16.08 4.92
N ASN A 82 44.04 16.55 3.72
CA ASN A 82 42.81 16.13 3.04
C ASN A 82 43.02 15.00 2.01
N GLY A 83 44.26 14.53 1.81
CA GLY A 83 44.60 13.45 0.88
C GLY A 83 44.43 13.81 -0.60
N SER A 84 44.65 15.08 -0.97
CA SER A 84 44.53 15.60 -2.35
C SER A 84 43.13 15.47 -2.98
N ARG A 85 42.08 15.44 -2.14
CA ARG A 85 40.68 15.29 -2.57
C ARG A 85 40.12 16.55 -3.25
N PHE A 86 40.72 17.71 -3.02
CA PHE A 86 40.34 18.98 -3.65
C PHE A 86 41.23 19.27 -4.85
N SER A 87 40.99 18.59 -5.96
CA SER A 87 41.78 18.75 -7.18
C SER A 87 40.96 19.33 -8.34
N MET A 88 41.56 20.27 -9.07
CA MET A 88 40.98 20.89 -10.25
C MET A 88 41.99 20.95 -11.40
N ARG A 89 41.48 20.85 -12.62
CA ARG A 89 42.31 21.04 -13.81
C ARG A 89 42.55 22.54 -14.03
N PRO A 90 43.73 22.94 -14.52
CA PRO A 90 43.99 24.32 -14.88
C PRO A 90 43.00 24.85 -15.91
N ILE A 91 42.57 26.10 -15.74
CA ILE A 91 41.61 26.78 -16.62
C ILE A 91 42.32 27.92 -17.36
N LYS A 92 42.03 28.08 -18.65
CA LYS A 92 42.54 29.21 -19.44
C LYS A 92 41.53 30.35 -19.43
N SER A 93 42.00 31.57 -19.22
CA SER A 93 41.16 32.77 -19.30
C SER A 93 40.64 33.01 -20.71
N SER A 94 39.47 33.64 -20.78
CA SER A 94 38.81 34.00 -22.03
C SER A 94 39.62 35.07 -22.80
N SER A 95 39.19 35.39 -24.03
CA SER A 95 39.76 36.51 -24.79
C SER A 95 39.56 37.88 -24.13
N GLN A 96 38.65 37.97 -23.15
CA GLN A 96 38.38 39.16 -22.36
C GLN A 96 39.07 39.14 -20.99
N GLY A 97 39.83 38.09 -20.66
CA GLY A 97 40.53 38.01 -19.38
C GLY A 97 39.65 37.55 -18.21
N GLU A 98 38.63 36.75 -18.49
CA GLU A 98 37.69 36.24 -17.49
C GLU A 98 37.81 34.72 -17.31
N ILE A 99 37.60 34.23 -16.08
CA ILE A 99 37.42 32.81 -15.76
C ILE A 99 36.20 32.63 -14.86
N GLU A 100 35.45 31.55 -15.09
CA GLU A 100 34.30 31.16 -14.28
C GLU A 100 34.44 29.67 -13.92
N PHE A 101 34.33 29.35 -12.63
CA PHE A 101 34.48 27.98 -12.16
C PHE A 101 33.77 27.71 -10.83
N ARG A 102 33.62 26.42 -10.50
CA ARG A 102 33.21 25.93 -9.18
C ARG A 102 34.30 25.02 -8.64
N LEU A 103 34.52 25.04 -7.33
CA LEU A 103 35.46 24.13 -6.70
C LEU A 103 34.92 22.69 -6.74
N ASN A 104 35.81 21.74 -6.99
CA ASN A 104 35.47 20.32 -7.08
C ASN A 104 36.16 19.56 -5.96
N PHE A 105 35.40 18.65 -5.34
CA PHE A 105 35.88 17.69 -4.37
C PHE A 105 35.61 16.30 -4.89
N ARG A 106 36.57 15.40 -4.73
CA ARG A 106 36.44 13.99 -5.10
C ARG A 106 37.04 13.11 -4.02
N ASP A 107 36.22 12.20 -3.49
CA ASP A 107 36.66 11.23 -2.50
C ASP A 107 37.20 9.97 -3.20
N ASP A 108 38.47 10.00 -3.61
CA ASP A 108 39.16 8.85 -4.25
C ASP A 108 39.86 7.93 -3.22
N GLY A 109 39.91 8.33 -1.94
CA GLY A 109 40.62 7.62 -0.86
C GLY A 109 39.70 6.76 0.01
N ASP A 110 40.27 5.84 0.79
CA ASP A 110 39.51 5.04 1.74
C ASP A 110 39.21 5.85 3.01
N THR A 111 38.06 6.53 3.05
CA THR A 111 37.59 7.22 4.24
C THR A 111 36.93 6.20 5.20
N PRO A 112 37.44 6.03 6.44
CA PRO A 112 36.96 5.00 7.37
C PRO A 112 35.79 5.44 8.27
N ALA A 113 35.59 6.75 8.47
CA ALA A 113 34.53 7.32 9.31
C ALA A 113 33.98 8.62 8.70
N THR A 114 32.79 9.07 9.13
CA THR A 114 32.27 10.38 8.75
C THR A 114 33.27 11.46 9.15
N THR A 115 33.87 12.11 8.16
CA THR A 115 34.98 13.05 8.35
C THR A 115 34.74 14.30 7.52
N ASP A 116 35.03 15.44 8.12
CA ASP A 116 34.98 16.75 7.48
C ASP A 116 36.35 17.04 6.86
N TYR A 117 36.40 17.16 5.54
CA TYR A 117 37.61 17.53 4.83
C TYR A 117 37.58 19.02 4.53
N THR A 118 38.65 19.72 4.89
CA THR A 118 38.84 21.13 4.54
C THR A 118 39.92 21.23 3.46
N GLY A 119 39.60 21.92 2.38
CA GLY A 119 40.55 22.29 1.33
C GLY A 119 40.88 23.77 1.40
N LEU A 120 42.16 24.10 1.31
CA LEU A 120 42.64 25.47 1.10
C LEU A 120 43.23 25.59 -0.31
N ILE A 121 42.42 26.10 -1.24
CA ILE A 121 42.75 26.13 -2.66
C ILE A 121 43.32 27.52 -3.01
N ARG A 122 44.55 27.53 -3.51
CA ARG A 122 45.18 28.68 -4.14
C ARG A 122 44.92 28.69 -5.64
N LEU A 123 44.48 29.83 -6.18
CA LEU A 123 44.32 30.07 -7.61
C LEU A 123 45.49 30.91 -8.14
N GLY A 124 46.18 30.41 -9.18
CA GLY A 124 47.32 31.10 -9.79
C GLY A 124 48.61 31.01 -8.97
N LYS A 125 49.63 31.79 -9.36
CA LYS A 125 50.98 31.68 -8.79
C LYS A 125 51.11 32.24 -7.36
N ALA A 126 50.22 33.12 -6.88
CA ALA A 126 50.30 33.63 -5.49
C ALA A 126 49.08 34.44 -4.97
N THR A 127 47.91 34.41 -5.59
CA THR A 127 47.07 35.62 -5.54
C THR A 127 45.69 35.51 -4.90
N VAL A 128 44.95 34.40 -5.03
CA VAL A 128 43.62 34.27 -4.40
C VAL A 128 43.48 32.91 -3.72
N TYR A 129 42.97 32.93 -2.48
CA TYR A 129 42.79 31.74 -1.66
C TYR A 129 41.31 31.49 -1.33
N PHE A 130 40.91 30.23 -1.41
CA PHE A 130 39.56 29.76 -1.11
C PHE A 130 39.62 28.65 -0.07
N GLN A 131 38.78 28.74 0.95
CA GLN A 131 38.60 27.68 1.93
C GLN A 131 37.23 27.03 1.73
N TRP A 132 37.22 25.70 1.63
CA TRP A 132 35.99 24.95 1.43
C TRP A 132 35.96 23.66 2.24
N GLU A 133 34.87 23.44 2.95
CA GLU A 133 34.66 22.29 3.83
C GLU A 133 33.61 21.35 3.25
N VAL A 134 33.94 20.05 3.20
CA VAL A 134 33.06 18.99 2.67
C VAL A 134 32.99 17.83 3.67
N GLU A 135 31.80 17.55 4.15
CA GLU A 135 31.50 16.43 5.06
C GLU A 135 31.14 15.18 4.24
N VAL A 136 31.99 14.15 4.35
CA VAL A 136 31.75 12.84 3.74
C VAL A 136 31.11 11.94 4.78
N GLU A 137 29.81 11.65 4.60
CA GLU A 137 29.06 10.75 5.48
C GLU A 137 29.15 9.31 4.98
N ILE A 138 29.70 8.43 5.82
CA ILE A 138 29.53 7.00 5.66
C ILE A 138 28.24 6.62 6.37
N ILE A 139 27.16 6.50 5.59
CA ILE A 139 25.94 5.87 6.07
C ILE A 139 26.29 4.41 6.36
N LYS A 140 26.64 4.11 7.61
CA LYS A 140 26.65 2.72 8.10
C LYS A 140 25.24 2.21 7.84
N ASP A 141 25.12 1.24 6.94
CA ASP A 141 23.85 0.60 6.62
C ASP A 141 23.09 0.36 7.93
N THR A 142 21.96 1.03 8.07
CA THR A 142 21.12 0.86 9.25
C THR A 142 20.86 -0.64 9.35
N PRO A 143 21.08 -1.29 10.51
CA PRO A 143 20.94 -2.73 10.62
C PRO A 143 19.63 -3.15 9.95
N GLU A 144 19.68 -4.18 9.10
CA GLU A 144 18.52 -4.67 8.33
C GLU A 144 17.30 -4.90 9.23
N GLU A 145 17.54 -5.15 10.51
CA GLU A 145 16.59 -5.23 11.62
C GLU A 145 15.82 -3.93 11.92
N GLU A 146 16.45 -2.75 11.86
CA GLU A 146 15.78 -1.45 12.03
C GLU A 146 14.96 -1.07 10.80
N LEU A 147 15.45 -1.39 9.60
CA LEU A 147 14.66 -1.29 8.36
C LEU A 147 13.45 -2.24 8.39
N ALA A 148 13.61 -3.44 8.96
CA ALA A 148 12.53 -4.40 9.19
C ALA A 148 11.49 -3.86 10.17
N LYS A 149 11.92 -3.29 11.31
CA LYS A 149 11.02 -2.64 12.28
C LYS A 149 10.27 -1.48 11.65
N LYS A 150 10.93 -0.65 10.85
CA LYS A 150 10.29 0.46 10.11
C LYS A 150 9.27 -0.05 9.09
N LYS A 151 9.59 -1.09 8.32
CA LYS A 151 8.66 -1.72 7.36
C LYS A 151 7.46 -2.36 8.06
N ALA A 152 7.69 -3.12 9.13
CA ALA A 152 6.62 -3.72 9.93
C ALA A 152 5.70 -2.66 10.54
N LYS A 153 6.27 -1.59 11.11
CA LYS A 153 5.50 -0.46 11.66
C LYS A 153 4.72 0.29 10.58
N ARG A 154 5.23 0.37 9.35
CA ARG A 154 4.51 0.95 8.20
C ARG A 154 3.32 0.06 7.80
N ILE A 155 3.53 -1.25 7.69
CA ILE A 155 2.46 -2.22 7.38
C ILE A 155 1.37 -2.17 8.45
N GLU A 156 1.74 -2.13 9.72
CA GLU A 156 0.81 -2.01 10.85
C GLU A 156 0.01 -0.69 10.80
N ARG A 157 0.69 0.42 10.52
CA ARG A 157 0.04 1.73 10.40
C ARG A 157 -0.92 1.81 9.21
N GLU A 158 -0.54 1.24 8.07
CA GLU A 158 -1.40 1.16 6.88
C GLU A 158 -2.62 0.28 7.12
N ALA A 159 -2.44 -0.87 7.78
CA ALA A 159 -3.54 -1.76 8.17
C ALA A 159 -4.51 -1.05 9.12
N LYS A 160 -3.98 -0.36 10.15
CA LYS A 160 -4.80 0.42 11.10
C LYS A 160 -5.55 1.56 10.41
N LYS A 161 -4.92 2.25 9.45
CA LYS A 161 -5.56 3.31 8.68
C LYS A 161 -6.71 2.76 7.83
N LYS A 162 -6.50 1.65 7.12
CA LYS A 162 -7.54 0.99 6.32
C LYS A 162 -8.69 0.47 7.20
N ALA A 163 -8.39 -0.08 8.37
CA ALA A 163 -9.42 -0.52 9.32
C ALA A 163 -10.29 0.66 9.80
N ALA A 164 -9.67 1.79 10.15
CA ALA A 164 -10.39 3.00 10.57
C ALA A 164 -11.21 3.63 9.42
N GLU A 165 -10.73 3.56 8.18
CA GLU A 165 -11.47 4.05 7.01
C GLU A 165 -12.73 3.23 6.75
N ILE A 166 -12.63 1.90 6.87
CA ILE A 166 -13.78 1.00 6.77
C ILE A 166 -14.76 1.24 7.92
N GLU A 167 -14.27 1.35 9.15
CA GLU A 167 -15.11 1.66 10.32
C GLU A 167 -15.92 2.94 10.10
N LYS A 168 -15.26 4.00 9.59
CA LYS A 168 -15.93 5.24 9.26
C LYS A 168 -16.98 5.08 8.16
N GLU A 169 -16.66 4.41 7.06
CA GLU A 169 -17.61 4.16 5.97
C GLU A 169 -18.84 3.37 6.44
N THR A 170 -18.64 2.45 7.39
CA THR A 170 -19.72 1.64 7.96
C THR A 170 -20.59 2.42 8.93
N ALA A 171 -19.99 3.29 9.74
CA ALA A 171 -20.73 4.21 10.60
C ALA A 171 -21.56 5.19 9.75
N ASP A 172 -21.01 5.69 8.65
CA ASP A 172 -21.72 6.56 7.72
C ASP A 172 -22.91 5.83 7.06
N LYS A 173 -22.72 4.58 6.61
CA LYS A 173 -23.82 3.75 6.05
C LYS A 173 -24.90 3.43 7.08
N ALA A 174 -24.52 3.07 8.31
CA ALA A 174 -25.46 2.81 9.40
C ALA A 174 -26.28 4.07 9.76
N ALA A 175 -25.61 5.23 9.82
CA ALA A 175 -26.27 6.51 10.06
C ALA A 175 -27.23 6.88 8.92
N ILE A 176 -26.86 6.63 7.65
CA ILE A 176 -27.75 6.86 6.50
C ILE A 176 -29.01 5.99 6.59
N ALA A 177 -28.86 4.70 6.93
CA ALA A 177 -29.99 3.79 7.09
C ALA A 177 -30.93 4.22 8.24
N GLU A 178 -30.37 4.65 9.38
CA GLU A 178 -31.17 5.16 10.51
C GLU A 178 -31.90 6.46 10.14
N ILE A 179 -31.25 7.37 9.43
CA ILE A 179 -31.87 8.61 8.94
C ILE A 179 -33.00 8.30 7.95
N GLU A 180 -32.81 7.33 7.05
CA GLU A 180 -33.82 6.92 6.08
C GLU A 180 -35.04 6.30 6.77
N ALA A 181 -34.82 5.45 7.79
CA ALA A 181 -35.89 4.88 8.59
C ALA A 181 -36.69 5.96 9.34
N LYS A 182 -36.00 6.92 9.98
CA LYS A 182 -36.65 8.06 10.65
C LYS A 182 -37.44 8.94 9.68
N LYS A 183 -36.93 9.16 8.47
CA LYS A 183 -37.67 9.88 7.42
C LYS A 183 -38.95 9.15 7.00
N LYS A 184 -38.88 7.82 6.81
CA LYS A 184 -40.04 7.00 6.46
C LYS A 184 -41.09 6.97 7.59
N ALA A 185 -40.65 6.89 8.85
CA ALA A 185 -41.53 6.99 10.02
C ALA A 185 -42.24 8.36 10.07
N ALA A 186 -41.51 9.46 9.91
CA ALA A 186 -42.10 10.80 9.88
C ALA A 186 -43.06 11.01 8.69
N GLU A 187 -42.81 10.38 7.54
CA GLU A 187 -43.74 10.41 6.40
C GLU A 187 -45.03 9.64 6.68
N MET A 188 -44.93 8.49 7.37
CA MET A 188 -46.09 7.70 7.80
C MET A 188 -46.94 8.48 8.80
N GLU A 189 -46.32 9.11 9.82
CA GLU A 189 -47.02 9.97 10.78
C GLU A 189 -47.76 11.12 10.10
N ARG A 190 -47.13 11.78 9.12
CA ARG A 190 -47.79 12.85 8.33
C ARG A 190 -49.00 12.35 7.57
N LYS A 191 -48.90 11.16 6.94
CA LYS A 191 -50.02 10.54 6.21
C LYS A 191 -51.15 10.18 7.16
N VAL A 192 -50.83 9.64 8.33
CA VAL A 192 -51.79 9.26 9.37
C VAL A 192 -52.50 10.49 9.92
N LYS A 193 -51.75 11.55 10.26
CA LYS A 193 -52.31 12.83 10.67
C LYS A 193 -53.28 13.40 9.64
N SER A 194 -52.91 13.38 8.36
CA SER A 194 -53.80 13.85 7.28
C SER A 194 -55.06 12.98 7.09
N ARG A 195 -55.01 11.72 7.53
CA ARG A 195 -56.11 10.77 7.42
C ARG A 195 -57.05 10.90 8.62
N ILE A 196 -56.51 11.13 9.82
CA ILE A 196 -57.27 11.49 11.03
C ILE A 196 -58.02 12.80 10.83
N GLU A 197 -57.35 13.84 10.31
CA GLU A 197 -57.96 15.15 10.03
C GLU A 197 -59.16 15.03 9.07
N ARG A 198 -59.11 14.12 8.08
CA ARG A 198 -60.27 13.85 7.19
C ARG A 198 -61.42 13.14 7.89
N ILE A 199 -61.12 12.21 8.81
CA ILE A 199 -62.13 11.49 9.58
C ILE A 199 -62.84 12.45 10.54
N GLU A 200 -62.08 13.33 11.20
CA GLU A 200 -62.61 14.39 12.06
C GLU A 200 -63.45 15.39 11.25
N GLU A 201 -62.95 15.88 10.11
CA GLU A 201 -63.74 16.76 9.22
C GLU A 201 -65.04 16.10 8.74
N ASP A 202 -65.03 14.82 8.38
CA ASP A 202 -66.22 14.12 7.92
C ASP A 202 -67.22 13.88 9.07
N ALA A 203 -66.74 13.63 10.28
CA ALA A 203 -67.58 13.55 11.48
C ALA A 203 -68.21 14.91 11.83
N GLU A 204 -67.44 16.00 11.76
CA GLU A 204 -67.94 17.37 11.94
C GLU A 204 -68.97 17.75 10.88
N LYS A 205 -68.74 17.42 9.60
CA LYS A 205 -69.70 17.65 8.51
C LYS A 205 -70.99 16.86 8.73
N ARG A 206 -70.92 15.63 9.25
CA ARG A 206 -72.11 14.84 9.59
C ARG A 206 -72.87 15.45 10.77
N ALA A 207 -72.17 15.88 11.82
CA ALA A 207 -72.76 16.55 12.98
C ALA A 207 -73.46 17.86 12.58
N ALA A 208 -72.77 18.73 11.82
CA ALA A 208 -73.35 19.99 11.34
C ALA A 208 -74.60 19.77 10.45
N ASN A 209 -74.58 18.74 9.60
CA ASN A 209 -75.76 18.39 8.79
C ASN A 209 -76.92 17.85 9.63
N ALA A 210 -76.65 17.13 10.72
CA ALA A 210 -77.68 16.65 11.64
C ALA A 210 -78.29 17.82 12.43
N GLU A 211 -77.46 18.72 12.96
CA GLU A 211 -77.90 19.92 13.67
C GLU A 211 -78.75 20.84 12.79
N LEU A 212 -78.37 21.01 11.52
CA LEU A 212 -79.10 21.83 10.55
C LEU A 212 -80.48 21.21 10.23
N LYS A 213 -80.57 19.88 10.12
CA LYS A 213 -81.85 19.17 9.97
C LYS A 213 -82.72 19.27 11.22
N ALA A 214 -82.13 19.18 12.42
CA ALA A 214 -82.84 19.32 13.68
C ALA A 214 -83.44 20.73 13.83
N LEU A 215 -82.66 21.79 13.52
CA LEU A 215 -83.12 23.18 13.50
C LEU A 215 -84.24 23.43 12.47
N GLU A 216 -84.14 22.82 11.28
CA GLU A 216 -85.16 22.97 10.25
C GLU A 216 -86.47 22.26 10.64
N ALA A 217 -86.37 21.08 11.28
CA ALA A 217 -87.50 20.37 11.85
C ALA A 217 -88.14 21.15 13.02
N GLU A 218 -87.34 21.75 13.90
CA GLU A 218 -87.82 22.58 15.01
C GLU A 218 -88.62 23.79 14.51
N LYS A 219 -88.12 24.49 13.49
CA LYS A 219 -88.82 25.63 12.88
C LYS A 219 -90.18 25.21 12.30
N ARG A 220 -90.22 24.11 11.55
CA ARG A 220 -91.48 23.57 10.97
C ARG A 220 -92.46 23.13 12.06
N ALA A 221 -91.96 22.54 13.15
CA ALA A 221 -92.78 22.14 14.28
C ALA A 221 -93.34 23.36 15.05
N ALA A 222 -92.53 24.38 15.30
CA ALA A 222 -92.97 25.61 15.96
C ALA A 222 -94.01 26.39 15.13
N GLU A 223 -93.93 26.34 13.81
CA GLU A 223 -94.97 26.87 12.93
C GLU A 223 -96.29 26.09 13.07
N MET A 224 -96.22 24.76 13.06
CA MET A 224 -97.40 23.90 13.23
C MET A 224 -98.04 24.05 14.62
N GLU A 225 -97.24 24.22 15.68
CA GLU A 225 -97.73 24.46 17.05
C GLU A 225 -98.41 25.82 17.17
N LYS A 226 -97.84 26.88 16.58
CA LYS A 226 -98.48 28.19 16.50
C LYS A 226 -99.79 28.17 15.72
N GLU A 227 -99.86 27.37 14.65
CA GLU A 227 -101.09 27.23 13.87
C GLU A 227 -102.17 26.47 14.65
N ALA A 228 -101.80 25.37 15.32
CA ALA A 228 -102.71 24.60 16.15
C ALA A 228 -103.18 25.38 17.40
N SER A 229 -102.30 26.17 18.03
CA SER A 229 -102.69 27.02 19.17
C SER A 229 -103.66 28.12 18.76
N LYS A 230 -103.48 28.69 17.56
CA LYS A 230 -104.42 29.67 16.98
C LYS A 230 -105.78 29.03 16.75
N ARG A 231 -105.83 27.83 16.15
CA ARG A 231 -107.08 27.10 15.93
C ARG A 231 -107.79 26.76 17.25
N ALA A 232 -107.06 26.31 18.26
CA ALA A 232 -107.63 26.04 19.58
C ALA A 232 -108.18 27.31 20.26
N ALA A 233 -107.47 28.45 20.15
CA ALA A 233 -107.96 29.73 20.67
C ALA A 233 -109.16 30.26 19.88
N GLU A 234 -109.23 29.98 18.58
CA GLU A 234 -110.35 30.35 17.71
C GLU A 234 -111.61 29.57 18.08
N ILE A 235 -111.51 28.25 18.28
CA ILE A 235 -112.60 27.39 18.77
C ILE A 235 -113.10 27.88 20.14
N GLU A 236 -112.20 28.14 21.09
CA GLU A 236 -112.56 28.65 22.42
C GLU A 236 -113.23 30.04 22.34
N SER A 237 -112.77 30.90 21.42
CA SER A 237 -113.38 32.21 21.21
C SER A 237 -114.74 32.15 20.52
N GLN A 238 -114.96 31.17 19.65
CA GLN A 238 -116.25 30.92 19.01
C GLN A 238 -117.26 30.42 20.03
N ALA A 239 -116.87 29.44 20.86
CA ALA A 239 -117.70 28.94 21.95
C ALA A 239 -118.12 30.07 22.92
N ARG A 240 -117.17 30.94 23.33
CA ARG A 240 -117.49 32.09 24.20
C ARG A 240 -118.42 33.11 23.55
N ARG A 241 -118.26 33.38 22.24
CA ARG A 241 -119.15 34.30 21.51
C ARG A 241 -120.56 33.72 21.39
N GLU A 242 -120.68 32.43 21.13
CA GLU A 242 -121.97 31.75 21.08
C GLU A 242 -122.65 31.73 22.46
N GLU A 243 -121.90 31.58 23.56
CA GLU A 243 -122.40 31.71 24.92
C GLU A 243 -122.87 33.16 25.24
N GLU A 244 -122.09 34.17 24.87
CA GLU A 244 -122.41 35.58 25.09
C GLU A 244 -123.66 36.03 24.29
N GLU A 245 -123.77 35.61 23.02
CA GLU A 245 -124.95 35.86 22.18
C GLU A 245 -126.21 35.17 22.74
N ARG A 246 -126.05 34.01 23.38
CA ARG A 246 -127.15 33.30 24.05
C ARG A 246 -127.59 33.96 25.34
N LEU A 247 -126.65 34.43 26.17
CA LEU A 247 -126.96 35.20 27.38
C LEU A 247 -127.70 36.51 27.03
N GLU A 248 -127.35 37.16 25.91
CA GLU A 248 -128.08 38.33 25.40
C GLU A 248 -129.48 38.00 24.84
N GLN A 249 -129.72 36.77 24.38
CA GLN A 249 -131.05 36.29 23.97
C GLN A 249 -131.92 35.94 25.20
N GLU A 250 -131.34 35.30 26.23
CA GLU A 250 -132.01 35.05 27.52
C GLU A 250 -132.42 36.34 28.24
N GLU A 251 -131.58 37.38 28.22
CA GLU A 251 -131.90 38.68 28.84
C GLU A 251 -133.11 39.37 28.16
N LYS A 252 -133.41 39.03 26.90
CA LYS A 252 -134.55 39.57 26.14
C LYS A 252 -135.84 38.75 26.30
N GLU A 253 -135.77 37.46 26.65
CA GLU A 253 -136.94 36.56 26.78
C GLU A 253 -137.45 36.36 28.21
N ALA A 254 -136.80 36.93 29.23
CA ALA A 254 -137.25 36.86 30.63
C ALA A 254 -138.48 37.77 30.93
N LYS A 255 -139.66 37.42 30.38
CA LYS A 255 -140.98 37.70 30.97
C LYS A 255 -141.96 36.54 30.69
N LEU A 256 -142.19 35.75 31.73
CA LEU A 256 -143.34 34.83 31.94
C LEU A 256 -143.45 33.61 31.00
N ALA A 257 -142.62 32.59 31.21
CA ALA A 257 -143.00 31.18 31.45
C ALA A 257 -141.80 30.23 31.25
N ALA A 258 -141.81 29.10 31.94
CA ALA A 258 -141.02 27.88 31.69
C ALA A 258 -139.63 27.75 32.35
N GLU A 259 -139.68 27.38 33.64
CA GLU A 259 -138.62 26.79 34.45
C GLU A 259 -138.17 25.37 33.98
N GLU A 260 -138.68 24.85 32.85
CA GLU A 260 -138.39 23.49 32.36
C GLU A 260 -137.70 23.47 30.98
N GLU A 261 -137.85 24.53 30.16
CA GLU A 261 -137.23 24.66 28.83
C GLU A 261 -135.81 25.26 28.93
N ALA A 262 -135.61 26.23 29.83
CA ALA A 262 -134.31 26.80 30.19
C ALA A 262 -133.30 25.73 30.69
N ARG A 263 -133.77 24.66 31.34
CA ARG A 263 -132.90 23.58 31.80
C ARG A 263 -132.38 22.72 30.66
N ARG A 264 -133.21 22.47 29.63
CA ARG A 264 -132.81 21.70 28.44
C ARG A 264 -131.88 22.49 27.54
N GLU A 265 -132.18 23.76 27.29
CA GLU A 265 -131.30 24.60 26.46
C GLU A 265 -129.98 24.93 27.17
N ALA A 266 -129.97 25.14 28.49
CA ALA A 266 -128.74 25.26 29.26
C ALA A 266 -127.95 23.95 29.33
N GLU A 267 -128.64 22.79 29.35
CA GLU A 267 -128.01 21.47 29.29
C GLU A 267 -127.39 21.21 27.91
N GLU A 268 -128.08 21.55 26.80
CA GLU A 268 -127.53 21.49 25.44
C GLU A 268 -126.42 22.53 25.18
N ALA A 269 -126.46 23.70 25.85
CA ALA A 269 -125.38 24.70 25.85
C ALA A 269 -124.11 24.16 26.49
N ALA A 270 -124.27 23.67 27.71
CA ALA A 270 -123.20 23.12 28.49
C ALA A 270 -122.65 21.87 27.81
N GLU A 271 -123.47 21.13 27.06
CA GLU A 271 -123.01 20.00 26.24
C GLU A 271 -122.12 20.47 25.07
N ARG A 272 -122.51 21.50 24.29
CA ARG A 272 -121.67 22.04 23.20
C ARG A 272 -120.41 22.75 23.67
N GLU A 273 -120.49 23.46 24.79
CA GLU A 273 -119.32 24.08 25.44
C GLU A 273 -118.35 23.00 25.93
N ARG A 274 -118.87 21.91 26.52
CA ARG A 274 -118.06 20.74 26.87
C ARG A 274 -117.47 20.06 25.65
N GLU A 275 -118.21 19.91 24.56
CA GLU A 275 -117.70 19.35 23.30
C GLU A 275 -116.59 20.23 22.72
N ALA A 276 -116.76 21.56 22.68
CA ALA A 276 -115.73 22.50 22.20
C ALA A 276 -114.50 22.56 23.14
N GLU A 277 -114.71 22.48 24.45
CA GLU A 277 -113.64 22.41 25.44
C GLU A 277 -112.90 21.07 25.38
N GLU A 278 -113.62 19.97 25.14
CA GLU A 278 -113.08 18.62 24.94
C GLU A 278 -112.27 18.55 23.64
N GLU A 279 -112.77 19.09 22.52
CA GLU A 279 -112.01 19.21 21.27
C GLU A 279 -110.76 20.09 21.42
N ALA A 280 -110.86 21.21 22.14
CA ALA A 280 -109.71 22.07 22.45
C ALA A 280 -108.71 21.37 23.39
N ALA A 281 -109.19 20.58 24.36
CA ALA A 281 -108.37 19.79 25.27
C ALA A 281 -107.68 18.62 24.55
N GLU A 282 -108.36 17.95 23.62
CA GLU A 282 -107.79 16.89 22.78
C GLU A 282 -106.69 17.43 21.86
N LEU A 283 -106.91 18.59 21.23
CA LEU A 283 -105.87 19.28 20.44
C LEU A 283 -104.65 19.64 21.30
N ARG A 284 -104.84 20.15 22.52
CA ARG A 284 -103.75 20.46 23.47
C ARG A 284 -103.03 19.18 23.93
N ALA A 285 -103.75 18.09 24.16
CA ALA A 285 -103.18 16.80 24.54
C ALA A 285 -102.37 16.18 23.39
N MET A 286 -102.86 16.28 22.14
CA MET A 286 -102.15 15.81 20.96
C MET A 286 -100.86 16.61 20.71
N LEU A 287 -100.90 17.93 20.90
CA LEU A 287 -99.71 18.78 20.82
C LEU A 287 -98.69 18.45 21.91
N ARG A 288 -99.13 18.19 23.14
CA ARG A 288 -98.25 17.77 24.24
C ARG A 288 -97.57 16.43 23.94
N LYS A 289 -98.32 15.47 23.39
CA LYS A 289 -97.80 14.16 22.98
C LYS A 289 -96.77 14.28 21.84
N LYS A 290 -97.04 15.11 20.83
CA LYS A 290 -96.08 15.43 19.76
C LYS A 290 -94.84 16.16 20.28
N ALA A 291 -94.99 17.02 21.29
CA ALA A 291 -93.87 17.71 21.92
C ALA A 291 -92.98 16.75 22.73
N GLU A 292 -93.55 15.75 23.38
CA GLU A 292 -92.81 14.65 24.03
C GLU A 292 -92.11 13.74 23.01
N GLU A 293 -92.80 13.31 21.94
CA GLU A 293 -92.20 12.53 20.86
C GLU A 293 -91.03 13.27 20.21
N ARG A 294 -91.13 14.60 20.04
CA ARG A 294 -90.02 15.44 19.54
C ARG A 294 -88.85 15.49 20.51
N LYS A 295 -89.09 15.65 21.81
CA LYS A 295 -88.00 15.62 22.80
C LYS A 295 -87.28 14.29 22.75
N ALA A 296 -88.02 13.19 22.62
CA ALA A 296 -87.43 11.87 22.45
C ALA A 296 -86.65 11.74 21.12
N GLU A 297 -87.12 12.33 20.02
CA GLU A 297 -86.44 12.31 18.72
C GLU A 297 -85.17 13.19 18.69
N GLU A 298 -85.21 14.35 19.34
CA GLU A 298 -84.06 15.27 19.48
C GLU A 298 -82.98 14.68 20.42
N GLU A 299 -83.41 14.02 21.49
CA GLU A 299 -82.53 13.29 22.40
C GLU A 299 -81.93 12.05 21.72
N ALA A 300 -82.69 11.36 20.85
CA ALA A 300 -82.19 10.28 20.01
C ALA A 300 -81.17 10.76 18.96
N GLN A 301 -81.39 11.91 18.31
CA GLN A 301 -80.44 12.49 17.35
C GLN A 301 -79.15 12.96 18.03
N LYS A 302 -79.23 13.56 19.23
CA LYS A 302 -78.04 13.90 20.03
C LYS A 302 -77.27 12.65 20.45
N ALA A 303 -77.97 11.58 20.83
CA ALA A 303 -77.33 10.30 21.14
C ALA A 303 -76.66 9.68 19.90
N GLU A 304 -77.25 9.79 18.71
CA GLU A 304 -76.67 9.31 17.44
C GLU A 304 -75.45 10.14 17.02
N GLU A 305 -75.48 11.46 17.20
CA GLU A 305 -74.33 12.35 16.96
C GLU A 305 -73.16 12.07 17.92
N GLU A 306 -73.46 11.89 19.21
CA GLU A 306 -72.45 11.55 20.21
C GLU A 306 -71.86 10.15 19.95
N ALA A 307 -72.68 9.19 19.53
CA ALA A 307 -72.23 7.86 19.11
C ALA A 307 -71.31 7.93 17.87
N ALA A 308 -71.69 8.72 16.86
CA ALA A 308 -70.87 8.91 15.65
C ALA A 308 -69.53 9.61 15.94
N LYS A 309 -69.50 10.59 16.85
CA LYS A 309 -68.26 11.24 17.32
C LYS A 309 -67.35 10.26 18.07
N ARG A 310 -67.93 9.42 18.94
CA ARG A 310 -67.18 8.37 19.66
C ARG A 310 -66.62 7.32 18.71
N GLU A 311 -67.38 6.88 17.71
CA GLU A 311 -66.87 5.96 16.67
C GLU A 311 -65.72 6.58 15.87
N ALA A 312 -65.83 7.85 15.47
CA ALA A 312 -64.77 8.55 14.76
C ALA A 312 -63.50 8.71 15.62
N GLU A 313 -63.65 9.01 16.92
CA GLU A 313 -62.53 9.12 17.87
C GLU A 313 -61.85 7.75 18.12
N GLU A 314 -62.63 6.67 18.22
CA GLU A 314 -62.10 5.31 18.34
C GLU A 314 -61.40 4.84 17.06
N GLU A 315 -61.94 5.17 15.88
CA GLU A 315 -61.32 4.88 14.59
C GLU A 315 -60.00 5.66 14.42
N ALA A 316 -59.99 6.94 14.79
CA ALA A 316 -58.78 7.77 14.80
C ALA A 316 -57.70 7.19 15.72
N LYS A 317 -58.06 6.81 16.96
CA LYS A 317 -57.14 6.17 17.92
C LYS A 317 -56.58 4.84 17.41
N ARG A 318 -57.41 4.01 16.75
CA ARG A 318 -56.94 2.74 16.17
C ARG A 318 -55.93 2.96 15.06
N ILE A 319 -56.18 3.93 14.17
CA ILE A 319 -55.28 4.27 13.07
C ILE A 319 -53.96 4.85 13.60
N GLU A 320 -54.02 5.66 14.67
CA GLU A 320 -52.84 6.20 15.34
C GLU A 320 -51.98 5.09 15.98
N ILE A 321 -52.58 4.17 16.73
CA ILE A 321 -51.88 3.03 17.35
C ILE A 321 -51.26 2.11 16.28
N GLU A 322 -52.02 1.75 15.23
CA GLU A 322 -51.51 0.89 14.15
C GLU A 322 -50.33 1.55 13.42
N ALA A 323 -50.38 2.87 13.23
CA ALA A 323 -49.30 3.62 12.61
C ALA A 323 -48.06 3.71 13.50
N GLU A 324 -48.24 3.92 14.82
CA GLU A 324 -47.16 3.97 15.79
C GLU A 324 -46.47 2.61 15.92
N GLU A 325 -47.24 1.52 15.93
CA GLU A 325 -46.71 0.14 15.93
C GLU A 325 -45.92 -0.18 14.64
N GLU A 326 -46.44 0.17 13.46
CA GLU A 326 -45.71 -0.02 12.19
C GLU A 326 -44.46 0.87 12.09
N ALA A 327 -44.50 2.10 12.62
CA ALA A 327 -43.34 2.98 12.71
C ALA A 327 -42.26 2.39 13.63
N ALA A 328 -42.65 1.95 14.83
CA ALA A 328 -41.76 1.32 15.80
C ALA A 328 -41.14 0.02 15.27
N LYS A 329 -41.91 -0.78 14.52
CA LYS A 329 -41.42 -1.99 13.87
C LYS A 329 -40.35 -1.69 12.82
N LYS A 330 -40.58 -0.70 11.95
CA LYS A 330 -39.59 -0.31 10.93
C LYS A 330 -38.32 0.29 11.54
N GLU A 331 -38.45 1.08 12.61
CA GLU A 331 -37.29 1.59 13.34
C GLU A 331 -36.49 0.46 13.99
N ARG A 332 -37.17 -0.54 14.55
CA ARG A 332 -36.52 -1.73 15.11
C ARG A 332 -35.82 -2.58 14.05
N GLU A 333 -36.47 -2.83 12.91
CA GLU A 333 -35.86 -3.54 11.78
C GLU A 333 -34.61 -2.82 11.27
N ALA A 334 -34.66 -1.50 11.10
CA ALA A 334 -33.51 -0.70 10.69
C ALA A 334 -32.37 -0.74 11.74
N ARG A 335 -32.70 -0.73 13.03
CA ARG A 335 -31.70 -0.84 14.12
C ARG A 335 -31.06 -2.22 14.18
N GLU A 336 -31.84 -3.28 13.95
CA GLU A 336 -31.32 -4.65 13.89
C GLU A 336 -30.42 -4.86 12.66
N GLU A 337 -30.80 -4.30 11.51
CA GLU A 337 -29.98 -4.31 10.29
C GLU A 337 -28.68 -3.51 10.46
N ALA A 338 -28.75 -2.33 11.06
CA ALA A 338 -27.57 -1.53 11.41
C ALA A 338 -26.61 -2.30 12.35
N SER A 339 -27.15 -2.96 13.39
CA SER A 339 -26.34 -3.78 14.31
C SER A 339 -25.74 -5.01 13.63
N ARG A 340 -26.43 -5.61 12.66
CA ARG A 340 -25.88 -6.74 11.88
C ARG A 340 -24.73 -6.29 11.00
N LEU A 341 -24.91 -5.20 10.26
CA LEU A 341 -23.87 -4.62 9.43
C LEU A 341 -22.64 -4.27 10.27
N GLU A 342 -22.83 -3.57 11.40
CA GLU A 342 -21.74 -3.23 12.33
C GLU A 342 -20.97 -4.48 12.80
N LYS A 343 -21.66 -5.57 13.13
CA LYS A 343 -21.03 -6.84 13.54
C LYS A 343 -20.28 -7.53 12.40
N GLU A 344 -20.83 -7.56 11.19
CA GLU A 344 -20.15 -8.15 10.03
C GLU A 344 -18.89 -7.36 9.66
N PHE A 345 -18.96 -6.04 9.69
CA PHE A 345 -17.81 -5.20 9.43
C PHE A 345 -16.76 -5.25 10.54
N ALA A 346 -17.16 -5.32 11.82
CA ALA A 346 -16.25 -5.56 12.94
C ALA A 346 -15.51 -6.91 12.81
N ARG A 347 -16.18 -7.93 12.28
CA ARG A 347 -15.53 -9.21 11.97
C ARG A 347 -14.53 -9.07 10.82
N GLN A 348 -14.91 -8.41 9.73
CA GLN A 348 -14.01 -8.19 8.59
C GLN A 348 -12.80 -7.31 8.92
N SER A 349 -12.99 -6.27 9.74
CA SER A 349 -11.89 -5.40 10.19
C SER A 349 -10.93 -6.17 11.10
N ALA A 350 -11.45 -6.96 12.04
CA ALA A 350 -10.64 -7.82 12.90
C ALA A 350 -9.89 -8.91 12.12
N GLU A 351 -10.50 -9.49 11.08
CA GLU A 351 -9.86 -10.48 10.22
C GLU A 351 -8.70 -9.87 9.42
N ARG A 352 -8.91 -8.69 8.82
CA ARG A 352 -7.85 -7.96 8.11
C ARG A 352 -6.73 -7.49 9.04
N GLU A 353 -7.04 -7.08 10.26
CA GLU A 353 -6.04 -6.73 11.26
C GLU A 353 -5.20 -7.96 11.64
N ARG A 354 -5.83 -9.12 11.85
CA ARG A 354 -5.13 -10.39 12.11
C ARG A 354 -4.26 -10.80 10.92
N GLU A 355 -4.75 -10.68 9.70
CA GLU A 355 -3.97 -10.98 8.50
C GLU A 355 -2.73 -10.08 8.38
N ALA A 356 -2.88 -8.78 8.65
CA ALA A 356 -1.76 -7.85 8.67
C ALA A 356 -0.75 -8.16 9.78
N GLN A 357 -1.22 -8.54 10.97
CA GLN A 357 -0.35 -8.97 12.07
C GLN A 357 0.42 -10.25 11.71
N MET A 358 -0.23 -11.22 11.07
CA MET A 358 0.41 -12.45 10.59
C MET A 358 1.47 -12.16 9.53
N LYS A 359 1.17 -11.33 8.53
CA LYS A 359 2.15 -10.90 7.51
C LYS A 359 3.33 -10.15 8.12
N ALA A 360 3.08 -9.31 9.13
CA ALA A 360 4.13 -8.61 9.85
C ALA A 360 5.02 -9.56 10.67
N MET A 361 4.43 -10.56 11.31
CA MET A 361 5.15 -11.61 12.04
C MET A 361 6.00 -12.47 11.08
N GLU A 362 5.44 -12.89 9.95
CA GLU A 362 6.14 -13.67 8.94
C GLU A 362 7.32 -12.88 8.32
N ALA A 363 7.12 -11.59 8.03
CA ALA A 363 8.19 -10.72 7.55
C ALA A 363 9.31 -10.56 8.58
N LYS A 364 8.97 -10.39 9.88
CA LYS A 364 9.95 -10.35 10.97
C LYS A 364 10.72 -11.67 11.09
N GLU A 365 10.03 -12.80 10.97
CA GLU A 365 10.67 -14.12 11.06
C GLU A 365 11.61 -14.39 9.87
N LYS A 366 11.20 -14.08 8.64
CA LYS A 366 12.05 -14.20 7.44
C LYS A 366 13.33 -13.37 7.58
N LEU A 367 13.22 -12.16 8.11
CA LEU A 367 14.37 -11.28 8.32
C LEU A 367 15.27 -11.77 9.47
N ARG A 368 14.69 -12.32 10.55
CA ARG A 368 15.46 -12.97 11.62
C ARG A 368 16.23 -14.19 11.10
N LYS A 369 15.63 -14.99 10.22
CA LYS A 369 16.30 -16.15 9.58
C LYS A 369 17.48 -15.69 8.70
N ARG A 370 17.28 -14.66 7.86
CA ARG A 370 18.36 -14.08 7.03
C ARG A 370 19.48 -13.47 7.86
N ALA A 371 19.16 -12.77 8.95
CA ALA A 371 20.17 -12.21 9.86
C ALA A 371 20.98 -13.32 10.56
N ALA A 372 20.31 -14.40 10.99
CA ALA A 372 20.99 -15.56 11.58
C ALA A 372 21.87 -16.29 10.55
N GLU A 373 21.42 -16.39 9.30
CA GLU A 373 22.20 -16.98 8.20
C GLU A 373 23.45 -16.17 7.88
N ARG A 374 23.33 -14.85 7.72
CA ARG A 374 24.48 -13.95 7.53
C ARG A 374 25.46 -13.99 8.69
N ARG A 375 24.96 -14.09 9.92
CA ARG A 375 25.83 -14.23 11.10
C ARG A 375 26.61 -15.55 11.05
N ARG A 376 25.96 -16.66 10.71
CA ARG A 376 26.62 -17.95 10.52
C ARG A 376 27.64 -17.93 9.38
N GLU A 377 27.34 -17.21 8.30
CA GLU A 377 28.27 -17.03 7.19
C GLU A 377 29.52 -16.27 7.62
N LYS A 378 29.36 -15.12 8.31
CA LYS A 378 30.50 -14.39 8.88
C LYS A 378 31.29 -15.21 9.88
N GLU A 379 30.63 -15.96 10.77
CA GLU A 379 31.31 -16.85 11.71
C GLU A 379 32.08 -17.96 10.98
N ARG A 380 31.59 -18.46 9.83
CA ARG A 380 32.32 -19.42 8.98
C ARG A 380 33.52 -18.77 8.31
N ASP A 381 33.37 -17.57 7.75
CA ASP A 381 34.45 -16.84 7.08
C ASP A 381 35.54 -16.43 8.08
N GLU A 382 35.16 -16.00 9.30
CA GLU A 382 36.10 -15.70 10.39
C GLU A 382 36.88 -16.96 10.81
N VAL A 383 36.20 -18.10 10.97
CA VAL A 383 36.86 -19.37 11.29
C VAL A 383 37.80 -19.82 10.16
N GLU A 384 37.43 -19.64 8.89
CA GLU A 384 38.28 -19.96 7.73
C GLU A 384 39.49 -19.03 7.63
N SER A 385 39.30 -17.73 7.90
CA SER A 385 40.36 -16.74 7.98
C SER A 385 41.32 -17.06 9.13
N ASP A 386 40.81 -17.36 10.32
CA ASP A 386 41.63 -17.71 11.49
C ASP A 386 42.38 -19.03 11.28
N TYR A 387 41.75 -20.02 10.65
CA TYR A 387 42.42 -21.26 10.25
C TYR A 387 43.57 -21.01 9.28
N SER A 388 43.33 -20.14 8.29
CA SER A 388 44.34 -19.76 7.29
C SER A 388 45.50 -18.99 7.92
N ARG A 389 45.23 -18.04 8.83
CA ARG A 389 46.25 -17.29 9.59
C ARG A 389 47.08 -18.20 10.50
N LYS A 390 46.44 -19.16 11.17
CA LYS A 390 47.14 -20.12 12.03
C LYS A 390 48.09 -21.00 11.22
N ARG A 391 47.61 -21.56 10.10
CA ARG A 391 48.47 -22.32 9.16
C ARG A 391 49.62 -21.47 8.63
N ALA A 392 49.39 -20.19 8.34
CA ALA A 392 50.44 -19.29 7.90
C ALA A 392 51.53 -19.11 8.97
N SER A 393 51.13 -18.86 10.22
CA SER A 393 52.06 -18.71 11.34
C SER A 393 52.88 -19.98 11.63
N GLU A 394 52.24 -21.15 11.57
CA GLU A 394 52.91 -22.45 11.78
C GLU A 394 53.95 -22.73 10.68
N ARG A 395 53.67 -22.33 9.43
CA ARG A 395 54.60 -22.51 8.31
C ARG A 395 55.79 -21.56 8.34
N ILE A 396 55.56 -20.30 8.70
CA ILE A 396 56.66 -19.33 8.89
C ILE A 396 57.63 -19.85 9.96
N ALA A 397 57.12 -20.42 11.05
CA ALA A 397 57.96 -21.03 12.10
C ALA A 397 58.78 -22.23 11.58
N VAL A 398 58.20 -23.09 10.73
CA VAL A 398 58.93 -24.20 10.10
C VAL A 398 60.03 -23.68 9.18
N MET A 399 59.75 -22.68 8.34
CA MET A 399 60.75 -22.08 7.45
C MET A 399 61.90 -21.43 8.22
N GLN A 400 61.62 -20.78 9.36
CA GLN A 400 62.66 -20.23 10.23
C GLN A 400 63.58 -21.33 10.79
N ASN A 401 63.03 -22.46 11.23
CA ASN A 401 63.83 -23.60 11.69
C ASN A 401 64.67 -24.21 10.55
N GLU A 402 64.10 -24.38 9.35
CA GLU A 402 64.84 -24.86 8.18
C GLU A 402 66.00 -23.92 7.80
N LEU A 403 65.80 -22.62 7.92
CA LEU A 403 66.82 -21.60 7.67
C LEU A 403 67.96 -21.67 8.70
N GLU A 404 67.65 -21.92 9.98
CA GLU A 404 68.66 -22.16 11.02
C GLU A 404 69.45 -23.45 10.77
N GLU A 405 68.79 -24.53 10.35
CA GLU A 405 69.45 -25.79 10.00
C GLU A 405 70.36 -25.67 8.76
N ARG A 406 69.95 -24.88 7.76
CA ARG A 406 70.79 -24.58 6.59
C ARG A 406 72.00 -23.73 6.95
N LYS A 407 71.82 -22.74 7.84
CA LYS A 407 72.94 -21.94 8.39
C LYS A 407 73.94 -22.81 9.16
N ALA A 408 73.47 -23.77 9.95
CA ALA A 408 74.33 -24.68 10.70
C ALA A 408 75.14 -25.63 9.78
N ARG A 409 74.56 -26.05 8.65
CA ARG A 409 75.23 -26.91 7.66
C ARG A 409 76.23 -26.17 6.76
N LEU A 410 76.30 -24.84 6.85
CA LEU A 410 77.15 -24.03 5.98
C LEU A 410 78.65 -24.30 6.19
N ASP A 411 79.05 -24.64 7.41
CA ASP A 411 80.46 -24.86 7.77
C ASP A 411 81.03 -26.17 7.18
N ASP A 412 80.17 -27.14 6.88
CA ASP A 412 80.52 -28.47 6.37
C ASP A 412 80.63 -28.53 4.82
N LEU A 413 80.28 -27.44 4.12
CA LEU A 413 80.27 -27.37 2.64
C LEU A 413 81.64 -26.96 2.06
N ASP A 414 81.93 -27.44 0.86
CA ASP A 414 83.09 -27.00 0.05
C ASP A 414 82.95 -25.54 -0.41
N ASP A 415 84.05 -24.89 -0.80
CA ASP A 415 84.09 -23.44 -1.06
C ASP A 415 83.12 -22.97 -2.15
N ASP A 416 82.83 -23.80 -3.16
CA ASP A 416 81.92 -23.45 -4.25
C ASP A 416 80.46 -23.68 -3.87
N ALA A 417 80.15 -24.78 -3.17
CA ALA A 417 78.82 -25.00 -2.60
C ALA A 417 78.48 -23.98 -1.51
N ARG A 418 79.45 -23.58 -0.68
CA ARG A 418 79.30 -22.58 0.39
C ARG A 418 78.92 -21.21 -0.17
N LYS A 419 79.54 -20.76 -1.26
CA LYS A 419 79.18 -19.50 -1.92
C LYS A 419 77.75 -19.52 -2.47
N LYS A 420 77.34 -20.66 -3.04
CA LYS A 420 75.97 -20.86 -3.55
C LYS A 420 74.95 -20.85 -2.42
N GLU A 421 75.22 -21.57 -1.33
CA GLU A 421 74.33 -21.63 -0.16
C GLU A 421 74.21 -20.27 0.55
N ILE A 422 75.29 -19.49 0.67
CA ILE A 422 75.25 -18.12 1.20
C ILE A 422 74.30 -17.22 0.39
N ALA A 423 74.32 -17.35 -0.94
CA ALA A 423 73.42 -16.59 -1.80
C ALA A 423 71.95 -17.00 -1.59
N LEU A 424 71.69 -18.30 -1.42
CA LEU A 424 70.34 -18.81 -1.14
C LEU A 424 69.85 -18.43 0.26
N LEU A 425 70.73 -18.43 1.28
CA LEU A 425 70.41 -18.00 2.64
C LEU A 425 70.05 -16.52 2.70
N ARG A 426 70.79 -15.65 2.00
CA ARG A 426 70.47 -14.21 1.92
C ARG A 426 69.10 -13.96 1.28
N VAL A 427 68.78 -14.73 0.25
CA VAL A 427 67.46 -14.69 -0.40
C VAL A 427 66.40 -15.22 0.56
N SER A 428 66.64 -16.35 1.23
CA SER A 428 65.72 -16.97 2.17
C SER A 428 65.41 -16.10 3.40
N GLU A 429 66.37 -15.30 3.89
CA GLU A 429 66.13 -14.33 4.98
C GLU A 429 65.08 -13.28 4.62
N LYS A 430 65.05 -12.87 3.35
CA LYS A 430 64.05 -11.93 2.81
C LYS A 430 62.66 -12.57 2.61
N SER A 431 62.51 -13.88 2.82
CA SER A 431 61.19 -14.53 2.82
C SER A 431 60.25 -13.94 3.87
N SER A 432 60.78 -13.41 4.96
CA SER A 432 60.00 -12.73 6.01
C SER A 432 59.29 -11.45 5.53
N GLU A 433 59.74 -10.85 4.42
CA GLU A 433 59.14 -9.66 3.81
C GLU A 433 57.95 -10.00 2.88
N ILE A 434 57.73 -11.29 2.59
CA ILE A 434 56.70 -11.77 1.66
C ILE A 434 55.43 -12.18 2.42
N ASP A 435 54.28 -11.64 2.00
CA ASP A 435 52.98 -12.00 2.57
C ASP A 435 52.43 -13.32 1.98
N PHE A 436 52.82 -14.43 2.60
CA PHE A 436 52.29 -15.77 2.28
C PHE A 436 50.81 -15.97 2.63
N GLY A 437 50.19 -15.04 3.36
CA GLY A 437 48.74 -15.03 3.58
C GLY A 437 47.96 -14.79 2.28
N VAL A 438 48.56 -14.08 1.33
CA VAL A 438 47.96 -13.76 0.02
C VAL A 438 48.28 -14.83 -1.04
N ILE A 439 49.55 -15.21 -1.17
CA ILE A 439 50.00 -16.15 -2.21
C ILE A 439 49.79 -17.63 -1.84
N GLY A 440 49.70 -17.95 -0.55
CA GLY A 440 49.55 -19.30 -0.03
C GLY A 440 50.88 -20.02 0.19
N PHE A 441 50.81 -21.17 0.86
CA PHE A 441 51.96 -22.00 1.20
C PHE A 441 51.98 -23.30 0.39
N ALA A 442 53.16 -23.72 -0.03
CA ALA A 442 53.41 -25.01 -0.62
C ALA A 442 54.68 -25.63 -0.02
N THR A 443 54.78 -26.95 -0.05
CA THR A 443 55.97 -27.68 0.38
C THR A 443 56.80 -28.14 -0.81
N GLU A 444 58.07 -28.52 -0.57
CA GLU A 444 58.92 -29.08 -1.63
C GLU A 444 58.30 -30.32 -2.31
N LYS A 445 57.44 -31.06 -1.60
CA LYS A 445 56.70 -32.22 -2.13
C LYS A 445 55.60 -31.84 -3.13
N GLU A 446 55.15 -30.60 -3.08
CA GLU A 446 54.11 -30.03 -3.94
C GLU A 446 54.71 -29.13 -5.02
N ARG A 447 56.05 -29.14 -5.20
CA ARG A 447 56.72 -28.26 -6.14
C ARG A 447 56.29 -28.53 -7.58
N ASP A 448 55.90 -27.46 -8.25
CA ASP A 448 55.74 -27.43 -9.70
C ASP A 448 57.09 -27.17 -10.36
N ASP A 449 57.22 -27.49 -11.65
CA ASP A 449 58.40 -27.15 -12.45
C ASP A 449 58.35 -25.68 -12.85
N LEU A 450 58.89 -24.78 -12.02
CA LEU A 450 58.77 -23.34 -12.22
C LEU A 450 59.49 -22.86 -13.49
N GLN A 451 60.40 -23.67 -14.04
CA GLN A 451 61.12 -23.39 -15.29
C GLN A 451 60.21 -23.36 -16.52
N GLN A 452 58.98 -23.87 -16.40
CA GLN A 452 57.96 -23.74 -17.45
C GLN A 452 57.53 -22.29 -17.69
N ILE A 453 57.79 -21.39 -16.75
CA ILE A 453 57.55 -19.95 -16.92
C ILE A 453 58.77 -19.31 -17.57
N SER A 454 58.54 -18.63 -18.70
CA SER A 454 59.61 -17.95 -19.42
C SER A 454 60.26 -16.87 -18.56
N GLY A 455 61.58 -16.96 -18.40
CA GLY A 455 62.37 -16.06 -17.55
C GLY A 455 62.80 -16.67 -16.21
N ILE A 456 62.25 -17.83 -15.82
CA ILE A 456 62.71 -18.61 -14.67
C ILE A 456 63.68 -19.69 -15.17
N GLY A 457 64.96 -19.55 -14.82
CA GLY A 457 65.97 -20.61 -15.02
C GLY A 457 66.22 -21.39 -13.73
N GLU A 458 67.02 -22.46 -13.82
CA GLU A 458 67.36 -23.36 -12.70
C GLU A 458 67.78 -22.60 -11.42
N PHE A 459 68.66 -21.60 -11.55
CA PHE A 459 69.11 -20.81 -10.40
C PHE A 459 68.05 -19.84 -9.84
N ILE A 460 67.11 -19.39 -10.67
CA ILE A 460 66.01 -18.51 -10.22
C ILE A 460 64.95 -19.36 -9.51
N GLU A 461 64.66 -20.55 -10.02
CA GLU A 461 63.81 -21.52 -9.35
C GLU A 461 64.37 -21.92 -7.98
N GLU A 462 65.68 -22.17 -7.87
CA GLU A 462 66.33 -22.43 -6.58
C GLU A 462 66.14 -21.26 -5.58
N LYS A 463 66.24 -20.01 -6.05
CA LYS A 463 66.00 -18.82 -5.23
C LYS A 463 64.53 -18.67 -4.81
N LEU A 464 63.59 -18.94 -5.72
CA LEU A 464 62.15 -18.93 -5.41
C LEU A 464 61.80 -20.03 -4.40
N ASN A 465 62.35 -21.23 -4.58
CA ASN A 465 62.22 -22.33 -3.63
C ASN A 465 62.84 -21.98 -2.28
N ALA A 466 63.96 -21.26 -2.24
CA ALA A 466 64.57 -20.75 -1.00
C ALA A 466 63.71 -19.67 -0.32
N LEU A 467 62.91 -18.91 -1.08
CA LEU A 467 61.89 -18.02 -0.53
C LEU A 467 60.65 -18.75 -0.01
N GLY A 468 60.44 -20.02 -0.37
CA GLY A 468 59.22 -20.76 -0.03
C GLY A 468 58.14 -20.75 -1.13
N ILE A 469 58.50 -20.36 -2.35
CA ILE A 469 57.62 -20.34 -3.51
C ILE A 469 57.95 -21.55 -4.36
N PHE A 470 57.04 -22.53 -4.37
CA PHE A 470 57.25 -23.83 -5.03
C PHE A 470 56.23 -24.12 -6.13
N THR A 471 55.12 -23.39 -6.21
CA THR A 471 54.00 -23.71 -7.12
C THR A 471 53.62 -22.58 -8.06
N PHE A 472 53.05 -22.93 -9.21
CA PHE A 472 52.42 -21.98 -10.12
C PHE A 472 51.24 -21.25 -9.45
N LEU A 473 50.56 -21.89 -8.51
CA LEU A 473 49.44 -21.29 -7.78
C LEU A 473 49.90 -20.08 -6.96
N GLN A 474 51.03 -20.19 -6.26
CA GLN A 474 51.60 -19.07 -5.50
C GLN A 474 51.97 -17.90 -6.43
N ILE A 475 52.62 -18.19 -7.56
CA ILE A 475 52.97 -17.16 -8.56
C ILE A 475 51.73 -16.51 -9.18
N SER A 476 50.67 -17.27 -9.44
CA SER A 476 49.44 -16.74 -10.03
C SER A 476 48.64 -15.79 -9.11
N ARG A 477 48.92 -15.81 -7.81
CA ARG A 477 48.20 -15.01 -6.79
C ARG A 477 48.97 -13.76 -6.33
N MET A 478 50.15 -13.51 -6.89
CA MET A 478 50.95 -12.34 -6.56
C MET A 478 50.23 -11.05 -6.96
N SER A 479 50.24 -10.06 -6.07
CA SER A 479 49.84 -8.69 -6.40
C SER A 479 51.00 -7.95 -7.06
N SER A 480 50.72 -6.82 -7.70
CA SER A 480 51.76 -5.96 -8.31
C SER A 480 52.84 -5.54 -7.30
N GLU A 481 52.49 -5.38 -6.02
CA GLU A 481 53.43 -5.04 -4.94
C GLU A 481 54.28 -6.26 -4.56
N LEU A 482 53.67 -7.44 -4.43
CA LEU A 482 54.38 -8.69 -4.16
C LEU A 482 55.34 -9.07 -5.30
N GLU A 483 54.98 -8.81 -6.55
CA GLU A 483 55.87 -9.01 -7.69
C GLU A 483 57.16 -8.19 -7.59
N ASP A 484 57.08 -6.94 -7.11
CA ASP A 484 58.26 -6.08 -6.91
C ASP A 484 59.08 -6.55 -5.70
N GLN A 485 58.42 -6.86 -4.58
CA GLN A 485 59.07 -7.39 -3.38
C GLN A 485 59.82 -8.69 -3.67
N ILE A 486 59.21 -9.61 -4.40
CA ILE A 486 59.83 -10.89 -4.75
C ILE A 486 60.99 -10.66 -5.71
N ASN A 487 60.85 -9.76 -6.70
CA ASN A 487 61.91 -9.41 -7.63
C ASN A 487 63.16 -8.87 -6.91
N ASP A 488 62.96 -8.04 -5.89
CA ASP A 488 64.03 -7.50 -5.06
C ASP A 488 64.61 -8.55 -4.10
N ALA A 489 63.75 -9.43 -3.57
CA ALA A 489 64.16 -10.53 -2.68
C ALA A 489 65.07 -11.55 -3.37
N ILE A 490 64.77 -11.92 -4.63
CA ILE A 490 65.62 -12.82 -5.44
C ILE A 490 66.88 -12.13 -6.01
N GLU A 491 67.10 -10.84 -5.73
CA GLU A 491 68.21 -10.02 -6.22
C GLU A 491 68.31 -10.05 -7.76
N PHE A 492 67.16 -9.90 -8.42
CA PHE A 492 67.06 -9.94 -9.88
C PHE A 492 66.92 -8.54 -10.47
N PHE A 493 67.16 -8.40 -11.77
CA PHE A 493 67.08 -7.09 -12.43
C PHE A 493 65.70 -6.47 -12.21
N PRO A 494 65.62 -5.19 -11.82
CA PRO A 494 64.36 -4.55 -11.44
C PRO A 494 63.30 -4.69 -12.54
N GLY A 495 62.11 -5.13 -12.13
CA GLY A 495 60.92 -5.20 -12.97
C GLY A 495 60.89 -6.36 -13.97
N ARG A 496 61.74 -7.39 -13.84
CA ARG A 496 61.76 -8.51 -14.78
C ARG A 496 60.55 -9.45 -14.61
N ILE A 497 60.10 -9.70 -13.38
CA ILE A 497 58.90 -10.50 -13.08
C ILE A 497 57.66 -9.95 -13.80
N LYS A 498 57.46 -8.62 -13.73
CA LYS A 498 56.37 -7.90 -14.44
C LYS A 498 56.52 -7.94 -15.95
N ARG A 499 57.73 -7.66 -16.46
CA ARG A 499 58.02 -7.62 -17.90
C ARG A 499 57.81 -8.98 -18.56
N ASP A 500 58.21 -10.04 -17.89
CA ASP A 500 58.07 -11.41 -18.36
C ASP A 500 56.69 -11.98 -17.99
N GLU A 501 55.81 -11.19 -17.37
CA GLU A 501 54.42 -11.54 -17.07
C GLU A 501 54.25 -12.89 -16.33
N TRP A 502 55.13 -13.19 -15.36
CA TRP A 502 55.14 -14.48 -14.68
C TRP A 502 53.78 -14.88 -14.08
N VAL A 503 53.06 -13.92 -13.50
CA VAL A 503 51.71 -14.13 -12.93
C VAL A 503 50.72 -14.61 -14.00
N LYS A 504 50.74 -14.03 -15.20
CA LYS A 504 49.87 -14.43 -16.31
C LYS A 504 50.22 -15.80 -16.84
N GLN A 505 51.51 -16.16 -16.90
CA GLN A 505 51.96 -17.48 -17.33
C GLN A 505 51.58 -18.56 -16.31
N ALA A 506 51.84 -18.31 -15.02
CA ALA A 506 51.47 -19.20 -13.93
C ALA A 506 49.94 -19.42 -13.84
N SER A 507 49.14 -18.37 -14.05
CA SER A 507 47.67 -18.47 -14.10
C SER A 507 47.17 -19.35 -15.27
N LYS A 508 47.89 -19.39 -16.39
CA LYS A 508 47.58 -20.31 -17.51
C LYS A 508 47.93 -21.76 -17.15
N LEU A 509 49.07 -21.99 -16.52
CA LEU A 509 49.56 -23.32 -16.14
C LEU A 509 48.69 -23.97 -15.04
N THR A 510 48.28 -23.20 -14.04
CA THR A 510 47.33 -23.66 -13.00
C THR A 510 45.96 -24.06 -13.57
N ARG A 511 45.48 -23.32 -14.58
CA ARG A 511 44.22 -23.62 -15.27
C ARG A 511 44.32 -24.87 -16.17
N SER A 512 45.49 -25.16 -16.76
CA SER A 512 45.70 -26.39 -17.54
C SER A 512 45.94 -27.63 -16.67
N GLU A 513 46.65 -27.50 -15.55
CA GLU A 513 46.88 -28.56 -14.55
C GLU A 513 45.58 -29.06 -13.89
N SER A 514 44.64 -28.15 -13.64
CA SER A 514 43.34 -28.49 -13.03
C SER A 514 42.44 -29.37 -13.93
N GLY A 515 42.81 -29.55 -15.21
CA GLY A 515 42.15 -30.46 -16.15
C GLY A 515 42.82 -31.83 -16.33
N GLY A 516 43.98 -32.08 -15.71
CA GLY A 516 44.86 -33.21 -16.05
C GLY A 516 45.16 -34.23 -14.95
N ARG A 517 44.76 -34.01 -13.70
CA ARG A 517 45.10 -34.93 -12.59
C ARG A 517 44.07 -36.07 -12.43
N VAL A 518 44.02 -37.00 -13.39
CA VAL A 518 43.58 -38.38 -13.11
C VAL A 518 44.75 -39.08 -12.41
N ARG A 519 44.57 -39.38 -11.13
CA ARG A 519 45.53 -40.16 -10.34
C ARG A 519 45.50 -41.62 -10.80
N GLU A 520 46.60 -42.09 -11.38
CA GLU A 520 46.82 -43.52 -11.61
C GLU A 520 48.07 -43.95 -10.83
N ASN A 521 47.86 -44.83 -9.84
CA ASN A 521 48.81 -45.87 -9.42
C ASN A 521 48.09 -46.88 -8.49
N GLY A 522 47.72 -48.02 -9.06
CA GLY A 522 48.27 -49.33 -8.65
C GLY A 522 47.69 -50.08 -7.43
N ALA A 523 46.58 -50.80 -7.67
CA ALA A 523 46.30 -52.20 -7.30
C ALA A 523 46.32 -52.68 -5.82
N GLY A 524 45.12 -53.04 -5.35
CA GLY A 524 44.86 -53.94 -4.22
C GLY A 524 43.36 -53.94 -3.90
N GLY A 525 42.62 -54.94 -4.37
CA GLY A 525 41.16 -54.95 -4.29
C GLY A 525 40.61 -55.17 -2.87
N GLU A 526 39.51 -54.48 -2.54
CA GLU A 526 38.31 -55.06 -1.92
C GLU A 526 37.21 -53.98 -1.71
N ARG A 527 36.09 -54.16 -2.44
CA ARG A 527 34.69 -53.70 -2.26
C ARG A 527 34.40 -52.18 -2.08
N PRO A 528 33.42 -51.63 -2.81
CA PRO A 528 32.97 -50.26 -2.59
C PRO A 528 32.14 -50.21 -1.30
N VAL A 529 32.66 -49.52 -0.29
CA VAL A 529 31.85 -49.03 0.82
C VAL A 529 31.27 -47.70 0.34
N GLU A 530 29.97 -47.71 0.03
CA GLU A 530 29.23 -46.47 -0.24
C GLU A 530 29.42 -45.52 0.94
N ASN A 531 29.84 -44.29 0.65
CA ASN A 531 30.05 -43.25 1.66
C ASN A 531 28.75 -43.04 2.45
N ASP A 532 28.78 -43.29 3.77
CA ASP A 532 27.69 -43.01 4.70
C ASP A 532 27.16 -41.56 4.57
N SER A 533 28.00 -40.63 4.12
CA SER A 533 27.64 -39.23 3.84
C SER A 533 26.75 -39.05 2.61
N GLU A 534 26.91 -39.85 1.55
CA GLU A 534 26.02 -39.82 0.38
C GLU A 534 24.69 -40.53 0.66
N LEU A 535 24.71 -41.62 1.45
CA LEU A 535 23.49 -42.28 1.91
C LEU A 535 22.67 -41.37 2.83
N LEU A 536 23.31 -40.64 3.75
CA LEU A 536 22.64 -39.63 4.58
C LEU A 536 22.09 -38.47 3.76
N ARG A 537 22.81 -38.02 2.72
CA ARG A 537 22.33 -36.93 1.85
C ARG A 537 21.15 -37.37 1.01
N LYS A 538 21.19 -38.57 0.42
CA LYS A 538 20.04 -39.16 -0.28
C LYS A 538 18.85 -39.40 0.65
N ALA A 539 19.08 -39.88 1.87
CA ALA A 539 18.03 -40.06 2.86
C ALA A 539 17.40 -38.72 3.29
N GLN A 540 18.20 -37.66 3.46
CA GLN A 540 17.70 -36.32 3.77
C GLN A 540 16.94 -35.69 2.59
N GLU A 541 17.39 -35.91 1.36
CA GLU A 541 16.69 -35.45 0.15
C GLU A 541 15.37 -36.22 -0.08
N GLU A 542 15.33 -37.52 0.20
CA GLU A 542 14.09 -38.31 0.18
C GLU A 542 13.12 -37.89 1.28
N MET A 543 13.60 -37.62 2.50
CA MET A 543 12.75 -37.13 3.59
C MET A 543 12.16 -35.77 3.25
N LYS A 544 12.95 -34.84 2.69
CA LYS A 544 12.43 -33.56 2.19
C LYS A 544 11.42 -33.72 1.07
N ARG A 545 11.66 -34.64 0.13
CA ARG A 545 10.70 -34.94 -0.95
C ARG A 545 9.40 -35.49 -0.39
N LYS A 546 9.47 -36.43 0.56
CA LYS A 546 8.30 -37.00 1.24
C LYS A 546 7.56 -35.95 2.06
N GLU A 547 8.23 -35.07 2.80
CA GLU A 547 7.57 -33.97 3.51
C GLU A 547 6.85 -32.99 2.56
N ILE A 548 7.45 -32.70 1.39
CA ILE A 548 6.81 -31.85 0.37
C ILE A 548 5.61 -32.57 -0.25
N GLU A 549 5.72 -33.88 -0.50
CA GLU A 549 4.66 -34.69 -1.08
C GLU A 549 3.50 -34.91 -0.10
N GLU A 550 3.79 -35.24 1.16
CA GLU A 550 2.83 -35.30 2.26
C GLU A 550 2.17 -33.93 2.49
N GLY A 551 2.94 -32.83 2.42
CA GLY A 551 2.40 -31.48 2.49
C GLY A 551 1.40 -31.18 1.37
N ARG A 552 1.72 -31.60 0.14
CA ARG A 552 0.83 -31.48 -1.03
C ARG A 552 -0.39 -32.38 -0.92
N GLU A 553 -0.25 -33.60 -0.42
CA GLU A 553 -1.37 -34.51 -0.19
C GLU A 553 -2.30 -33.99 0.90
N LEU A 554 -1.75 -33.44 1.98
CA LEU A 554 -2.52 -32.87 3.08
C LEU A 554 -3.23 -31.58 2.67
N GLU A 555 -2.62 -30.79 1.78
CA GLU A 555 -3.27 -29.64 1.15
C GLU A 555 -4.39 -30.07 0.17
N MET A 556 -4.15 -31.10 -0.65
CA MET A 556 -5.16 -31.67 -1.54
C MET A 556 -6.31 -32.34 -0.77
N ALA A 557 -6.03 -32.98 0.36
CA ALA A 557 -7.02 -33.54 1.26
C ALA A 557 -7.90 -32.43 1.87
N LYS A 558 -7.30 -31.33 2.35
CA LYS A 558 -8.05 -30.15 2.82
C LYS A 558 -8.87 -29.50 1.72
N ARG A 559 -8.37 -29.43 0.49
CA ARG A 559 -9.13 -28.93 -0.67
C ARG A 559 -10.30 -29.86 -1.02
N ARG A 560 -10.11 -31.18 -0.95
CA ARG A 560 -11.18 -32.19 -1.14
C ARG A 560 -12.23 -32.12 -0.04
N GLU A 561 -11.82 -31.94 1.21
CA GLU A 561 -12.73 -31.78 2.34
C GLU A 561 -13.57 -30.50 2.21
N ARG A 562 -12.93 -29.37 1.90
CA ARG A 562 -13.64 -28.10 1.60
C ARG A 562 -14.57 -28.23 0.39
N ALA A 563 -14.15 -28.95 -0.66
CA ALA A 563 -15.00 -29.19 -1.82
C ALA A 563 -16.20 -30.10 -1.49
N GLN A 564 -16.04 -31.09 -0.61
CA GLN A 564 -17.14 -31.94 -0.12
C GLN A 564 -18.08 -31.19 0.82
N GLU A 565 -17.56 -30.27 1.62
CA GLU A 565 -18.34 -29.39 2.49
C GLU A 565 -19.17 -28.41 1.66
N LEU A 566 -18.59 -27.82 0.61
CA LEU A 566 -19.28 -27.02 -0.40
C LEU A 566 -20.32 -27.82 -1.19
N LEU A 567 -20.09 -29.11 -1.46
CA LEU A 567 -21.08 -29.96 -2.13
C LEU A 567 -22.25 -30.35 -1.22
N LYS A 568 -22.04 -30.40 0.10
CA LYS A 568 -23.08 -30.68 1.11
C LYS A 568 -23.92 -29.44 1.43
N SER A 569 -23.39 -28.23 1.23
CA SER A 569 -24.09 -26.98 1.52
C SER A 569 -24.92 -26.42 0.36
N VAL A 570 -25.04 -27.13 -0.76
CA VAL A 570 -25.90 -26.75 -1.89
C VAL A 570 -27.27 -27.44 -1.79
N PRO A 571 -28.38 -26.71 -1.56
CA PRO A 571 -29.72 -27.28 -1.64
C PRO A 571 -30.01 -27.77 -3.06
N LYS A 572 -30.61 -28.96 -3.15
CA LYS A 572 -30.93 -29.66 -4.39
C LYS A 572 -32.20 -29.07 -5.02
N ASP A 573 -32.21 -27.77 -5.33
CA ASP A 573 -33.20 -27.20 -6.24
C ASP A 573 -32.70 -25.88 -6.84
N SER A 574 -32.26 -25.95 -8.09
CA SER A 574 -32.17 -24.82 -9.06
C SER A 574 -31.39 -25.27 -10.29
N ARG A 575 -31.90 -26.30 -10.98
CA ARG A 575 -31.63 -26.39 -12.43
C ARG A 575 -32.51 -25.36 -13.12
N SER A 576 -31.90 -24.59 -13.99
CA SER A 576 -32.50 -23.52 -14.82
C SER A 576 -32.83 -22.23 -14.07
N ARG A 577 -31.87 -21.29 -14.10
CA ARG A 577 -32.10 -19.87 -14.34
C ARG A 577 -30.77 -19.26 -14.75
N LYS A 578 -30.68 -18.84 -16.01
CA LYS A 578 -29.68 -17.87 -16.48
C LYS A 578 -29.67 -16.73 -15.47
N ARG A 579 -28.54 -16.54 -14.81
CA ARG A 579 -28.27 -15.38 -13.99
C ARG A 579 -27.09 -14.69 -14.63
N ASP A 580 -27.37 -13.48 -15.10
CA ASP A 580 -26.39 -12.54 -15.63
C ASP A 580 -25.59 -12.01 -14.44
N ASP A 581 -24.55 -12.75 -14.04
CA ASP A 581 -23.49 -12.24 -13.17
C ASP A 581 -22.39 -11.66 -14.08
N GLU A 582 -21.91 -10.47 -13.73
CA GLU A 582 -20.90 -9.68 -14.44
C GLU A 582 -19.77 -10.54 -14.99
N GLY A 583 -19.92 -10.87 -16.28
CA GLY A 583 -19.12 -11.88 -16.94
C GLY A 583 -17.70 -11.40 -17.15
N SER A 584 -16.75 -12.20 -16.70
CA SER A 584 -15.43 -12.18 -17.31
C SER A 584 -15.61 -12.27 -18.83
N TRP A 585 -15.13 -11.25 -19.55
CA TRP A 585 -15.19 -11.17 -21.02
C TRP A 585 -14.58 -12.39 -21.72
N LEU A 586 -13.69 -13.10 -21.01
CA LEU A 586 -13.07 -14.36 -21.40
C LEU A 586 -13.67 -15.52 -20.59
N ASP A 587 -14.16 -16.54 -21.29
CA ASP A 587 -14.67 -17.75 -20.66
C ASP A 587 -13.52 -18.64 -20.15
N PHE A 588 -13.04 -18.33 -18.95
CA PHE A 588 -12.03 -19.12 -18.24
C PHE A 588 -12.50 -20.54 -17.90
N GLY A 589 -13.80 -20.85 -18.01
CA GLY A 589 -14.31 -22.22 -17.94
C GLY A 589 -13.85 -23.09 -19.12
N VAL A 590 -13.61 -22.49 -20.29
CA VAL A 590 -13.14 -23.16 -21.50
C VAL A 590 -11.60 -23.21 -21.57
N ILE A 591 -10.93 -22.08 -21.33
CA ILE A 591 -9.46 -21.99 -21.45
C ILE A 591 -8.71 -22.45 -20.18
N GLY A 592 -9.38 -22.46 -19.02
CA GLY A 592 -8.78 -22.82 -17.73
C GLY A 592 -8.23 -21.61 -16.97
N TYR A 593 -8.07 -21.78 -15.65
CA TYR A 593 -7.59 -20.75 -14.74
C TYR A 593 -6.07 -20.87 -14.54
N GLY A 594 -5.38 -19.72 -14.59
CA GLY A 594 -3.97 -19.56 -14.23
C GLY A 594 -3.83 -18.48 -13.15
N SER A 595 -2.77 -18.54 -12.37
CA SER A 595 -2.40 -17.51 -11.38
C SER A 595 -0.99 -17.00 -11.67
N GLU A 596 -0.70 -15.78 -11.23
CA GLU A 596 0.62 -15.14 -11.37
C GLU A 596 1.75 -15.98 -10.73
N GLU A 597 1.43 -16.76 -9.69
CA GLU A 597 2.37 -17.66 -9.00
C GLU A 597 2.81 -18.88 -9.85
N ASP A 598 2.02 -19.27 -10.86
CA ASP A 598 2.28 -20.41 -11.76
C ASP A 598 2.37 -19.95 -13.24
N THR A 599 3.08 -18.86 -13.51
CA THR A 599 3.20 -18.31 -14.88
C THR A 599 4.20 -19.11 -15.71
N ASP A 600 3.76 -19.62 -16.87
CA ASP A 600 4.64 -20.24 -17.87
C ASP A 600 5.37 -19.15 -18.68
N ASP A 601 6.55 -19.46 -19.22
CA ASP A 601 7.22 -18.56 -20.17
C ASP A 601 6.49 -18.62 -21.53
N LEU A 602 5.66 -17.60 -21.81
CA LEU A 602 4.85 -17.53 -23.03
C LEU A 602 5.69 -17.10 -24.25
N LYS A 603 6.90 -16.55 -24.05
CA LYS A 603 7.80 -16.16 -25.15
C LYS A 603 8.35 -17.37 -25.91
N GLY A 604 8.09 -18.59 -25.43
CA GLY A 604 8.35 -19.82 -26.18
C GLY A 604 7.54 -19.92 -27.47
N ILE A 605 6.38 -19.25 -27.56
CA ILE A 605 5.54 -19.22 -28.76
C ILE A 605 6.01 -18.10 -29.70
N ASP A 606 6.24 -18.44 -30.98
CA ASP A 606 6.73 -17.48 -31.96
C ASP A 606 5.72 -16.33 -32.18
N GLY A 607 6.23 -15.10 -32.14
CA GLY A 607 5.41 -13.89 -32.15
C GLY A 607 4.97 -13.36 -30.78
N ILE A 608 5.20 -14.09 -29.68
CA ILE A 608 5.02 -13.57 -28.31
C ILE A 608 6.36 -13.02 -27.81
N GLY A 609 6.50 -11.69 -27.84
CA GLY A 609 7.62 -11.00 -27.18
C GLY A 609 7.28 -10.62 -25.74
N ARG A 610 8.26 -10.12 -24.98
CA ARG A 610 8.08 -9.68 -23.57
C ARG A 610 6.89 -8.73 -23.38
N PHE A 611 6.71 -7.77 -24.28
CA PHE A 611 5.58 -6.82 -24.21
C PHE A 611 4.22 -7.47 -24.42
N VAL A 612 4.16 -8.51 -25.26
CA VAL A 612 2.92 -9.26 -25.53
C VAL A 612 2.61 -10.19 -24.36
N GLU A 613 3.62 -10.84 -23.81
CA GLU A 613 3.52 -11.65 -22.58
C GLU A 613 3.00 -10.82 -21.40
N GLU A 614 3.54 -9.62 -21.17
CA GLU A 614 3.05 -8.71 -20.11
C GLU A 614 1.56 -8.36 -20.30
N LYS A 615 1.09 -8.17 -21.55
CA LYS A 615 -0.33 -7.91 -21.84
C LYS A 615 -1.21 -9.15 -21.65
N LEU A 616 -0.74 -10.33 -22.04
CA LEU A 616 -1.46 -11.59 -21.82
C LEU A 616 -1.63 -11.89 -20.33
N ASN A 617 -0.56 -11.68 -19.55
CA ASN A 617 -0.59 -11.80 -18.10
C ASN A 617 -1.57 -10.78 -17.48
N ALA A 618 -1.64 -9.55 -18.00
CA ALA A 618 -2.58 -8.54 -17.51
C ALA A 618 -4.05 -8.91 -17.71
N ILE A 619 -4.37 -9.72 -18.73
CA ILE A 619 -5.74 -10.21 -18.99
C ILE A 619 -6.01 -11.60 -18.41
N GLY A 620 -5.10 -12.15 -17.61
CA GLY A 620 -5.30 -13.41 -16.89
C GLY A 620 -4.87 -14.68 -17.63
N ILE A 621 -4.09 -14.55 -18.72
CA ILE A 621 -3.50 -15.67 -19.45
C ILE A 621 -2.04 -15.80 -19.03
N TYR A 622 -1.77 -16.78 -18.17
CA TYR A 622 -0.46 -17.02 -17.56
C TYR A 622 0.18 -18.34 -18.02
N LYS A 623 -0.61 -19.28 -18.55
CA LYS A 623 -0.14 -20.64 -18.90
C LYS A 623 -0.23 -20.91 -20.39
N ILE A 624 0.72 -21.68 -20.94
CA ILE A 624 0.68 -22.18 -22.32
C ILE A 624 -0.57 -23.04 -22.54
N SER A 625 -1.02 -23.74 -21.50
CA SER A 625 -2.27 -24.51 -21.50
C SER A 625 -3.54 -23.70 -21.75
N GLN A 626 -3.56 -22.43 -21.35
CA GLN A 626 -4.69 -21.55 -21.63
C GLN A 626 -4.72 -21.18 -23.12
N ILE A 627 -3.57 -20.87 -23.71
CA ILE A 627 -3.44 -20.57 -25.15
C ILE A 627 -3.79 -21.79 -26.00
N ALA A 628 -3.37 -22.99 -25.59
CA ALA A 628 -3.67 -24.23 -26.31
C ALA A 628 -5.17 -24.59 -26.32
N ARG A 629 -5.95 -24.09 -25.36
CA ARG A 629 -7.39 -24.36 -25.24
C ARG A 629 -8.27 -23.26 -25.83
N MET A 630 -7.68 -22.19 -26.38
CA MET A 630 -8.44 -21.12 -27.01
C MET A 630 -9.22 -21.63 -28.24
N THR A 631 -10.49 -21.23 -28.33
CA THR A 631 -11.27 -21.33 -29.56
C THR A 631 -10.93 -20.14 -30.48
N PRO A 632 -11.18 -20.22 -31.80
CA PRO A 632 -10.96 -19.08 -32.72
C PRO A 632 -11.66 -17.80 -32.26
N GLU A 633 -12.87 -17.91 -31.70
CA GLU A 633 -13.60 -16.77 -31.15
C GLU A 633 -12.89 -16.13 -29.95
N ILE A 634 -12.35 -16.94 -29.04
CA ILE A 634 -11.59 -16.45 -27.88
C ILE A 634 -10.25 -15.85 -28.34
N ALA A 635 -9.57 -16.48 -29.30
CA ALA A 635 -8.31 -15.97 -29.85
C ALA A 635 -8.49 -14.58 -30.48
N ASN A 636 -9.57 -14.36 -31.24
CA ASN A 636 -9.86 -13.05 -31.82
C ASN A 636 -10.18 -11.98 -30.75
N ARG A 637 -10.97 -12.34 -29.72
CA ARG A 637 -11.23 -11.41 -28.60
C ARG A 637 -9.97 -11.06 -27.82
N VAL A 638 -9.11 -12.05 -27.56
CA VAL A 638 -7.81 -11.82 -26.92
C VAL A 638 -6.96 -10.91 -27.78
N ASN A 639 -6.93 -11.13 -29.10
CA ASN A 639 -6.17 -10.31 -30.06
C ASN A 639 -6.61 -8.84 -30.05
N ASP A 640 -7.91 -8.58 -30.02
CA ASP A 640 -8.50 -7.24 -29.97
C ASP A 640 -8.14 -6.53 -28.65
N GLU A 641 -8.24 -7.23 -27.52
CA GLU A 641 -7.97 -6.68 -26.19
C GLU A 641 -6.50 -6.30 -25.98
N ILE A 642 -5.58 -7.16 -26.42
CA ILE A 642 -4.13 -6.85 -26.33
C ILE A 642 -3.68 -5.84 -27.40
N GLY A 643 -4.57 -5.46 -28.32
CA GLY A 643 -4.33 -4.47 -29.36
C GLY A 643 -3.30 -4.92 -30.40
N LEU A 644 -3.28 -6.22 -30.72
CA LEU A 644 -2.51 -6.71 -31.86
C LEU A 644 -3.31 -6.51 -33.15
N GLY A 645 -2.64 -6.27 -34.27
CA GLY A 645 -3.30 -6.15 -35.57
C GLY A 645 -4.26 -7.32 -35.83
N PRO A 646 -5.37 -7.11 -36.56
CA PRO A 646 -6.46 -8.08 -36.66
C PRO A 646 -5.96 -9.46 -37.11
N GLY A 647 -6.35 -10.51 -36.38
CA GLY A 647 -6.07 -11.90 -36.71
C GLY A 647 -4.62 -12.36 -36.49
N ARG A 648 -3.79 -11.60 -35.75
CA ARG A 648 -2.39 -11.97 -35.54
C ARG A 648 -2.21 -13.30 -34.80
N ILE A 649 -3.02 -13.56 -33.77
CA ILE A 649 -2.94 -14.81 -32.98
C ILE A 649 -3.21 -16.05 -33.84
N GLU A 650 -4.14 -15.95 -34.78
CA GLU A 650 -4.45 -17.02 -35.72
C GLU A 650 -3.38 -17.16 -36.81
N ARG A 651 -2.94 -16.04 -37.40
CA ARG A 651 -1.92 -16.01 -38.46
C ARG A 651 -0.57 -16.53 -37.97
N ASP A 652 -0.17 -16.17 -36.76
CA ASP A 652 1.08 -16.60 -36.14
C ASP A 652 0.89 -17.99 -35.45
N GLU A 653 -0.27 -18.64 -35.63
CA GLU A 653 -0.58 -20.01 -35.21
C GLU A 653 -0.36 -20.33 -33.71
N TRP A 654 -0.56 -19.37 -32.81
CA TRP A 654 -0.22 -19.52 -31.39
C TRP A 654 -0.88 -20.73 -30.72
N VAL A 655 -2.15 -20.99 -31.03
CA VAL A 655 -2.90 -22.12 -30.46
C VAL A 655 -2.29 -23.47 -30.88
N LEU A 656 -1.81 -23.58 -32.12
CA LEU A 656 -1.18 -24.82 -32.62
C LEU A 656 0.20 -25.02 -32.00
N GLN A 657 0.99 -23.94 -31.89
CA GLN A 657 2.29 -23.97 -31.22
C GLN A 657 2.15 -24.37 -29.74
N ALA A 658 1.20 -23.76 -29.03
CA ALA A 658 0.92 -24.09 -27.63
C ALA A 658 0.48 -25.55 -27.46
N LYS A 659 -0.40 -26.07 -28.35
CA LYS A 659 -0.78 -27.48 -28.36
C LYS A 659 0.41 -28.43 -28.59
N LYS A 660 1.39 -28.01 -29.39
CA LYS A 660 2.61 -28.79 -29.66
C LYS A 660 3.57 -28.80 -28.47
N MET A 661 3.56 -27.77 -27.63
CA MET A 661 4.42 -27.68 -26.43
C MET A 661 3.88 -28.46 -25.23
N ILE A 662 2.56 -28.67 -25.17
CA ILE A 662 1.91 -29.43 -24.08
C ILE A 662 1.88 -30.94 -24.37
N ARG A 663 2.02 -31.30 -25.64
CA ARG A 663 2.05 -32.69 -26.10
C ARG A 663 3.47 -33.23 -26.08
#